data_AF-A0A7M7IKN4-F1
#
_entry.id   AF-A0A7M7IKN4-F1
#
_cell.length_a   1.000
_cell.length_b   1.000
_cell.length_c   1.000
_cell.angle_alpha   90.00
_cell.angle_beta   90.00
_cell.angle_gamma   90.00
#
_symmetry.space_group_name_H-M   'P 1'
#
loop_
_entity.id
_entity.type
_entity.pdbx_description
1 polymer ?
#
loop_
_entity_poly.entity_id
_entity_poly.type
_entity_poly.pdbx_seq_one_letter_code
_entity_poly.pdbx_strand_id
1 'polypeptide(L)'
;MSDPGLSLDEETLSPDIFNDVDNMTNNPVNSDDSSSMLVDVTEPEPVDDVPEWKGVNMDEIHKGLGIYDCQELPPICPSSSHIVLISLPLPARGTPKPYPTYQVEKWCQDYVRMPHSKHSVYPIDENGTRRCRNRWEIIQESLLQNFISTHQLENAILSYNHIYAQRWDFTALHHFFSEVLDEEEANIFFEVLMPKMVQLALQLPVLVTGSVPLLKRHTNGAISLSQLQIASLLANAFFCTFPRRNSTNPQSEYGKYPYINFNRLFSAYKEGKWNKCESVMEKMKCIFHYFRRVTSKAPEGVVTIQRRYIPKSDCPKWDEQVQKLLPLHITSKGTIETEGTGFLQVDFANKYVGGGVLGLGCVQEEIRFVICPELMVTMLVTEELDDTEALIVSGIERYSKYKGYSNTFKWVGDYVDETPKDSSGRRLTSIVAIDALYFTHTQSQFNINNITRELNKAYVGFVGCEGSKNNLPAVATGNWGCGAFRGNPKLKVLLQLMAAAVAGRSMVYFTFGDTNLRDAIAEMYMHFVKHEINIAHIFSLLVQYQEFASTGNLDFYRFLYNRSKIKSFTQHLNTNIHTKISITKEILKKSKSINNGEKRSFQLDTKKYPEMEEEKIQGWLTNIDEDINSKRKTEILKEEYIDTKRIVEKEQIQSKDNIKKKEGQIYDRDSVEKKRKQSLWKISEDTTQTKTIQECRLSGLELLDTKQDLISQYSDSGCSDSTKDESHQSMKTSTDTHNTYKLIQTLGENSIVPNKNESPTKKSGQRKISDFFQRTN
;
A
#
# COMPACT_ATOMS: atom_id res chain seq x y z
N MET A 1 54.24 -5.06 36.43
CA MET A 1 53.56 -5.33 37.69
C MET A 1 52.07 -5.32 37.42
N SER A 2 51.46 -6.46 37.71
CA SER A 2 50.09 -6.77 38.14
C SER A 2 48.93 -5.80 37.85
N ASP A 3 47.93 -6.34 37.14
CA ASP A 3 46.46 -6.09 37.23
C ASP A 3 45.92 -6.29 38.67
N PRO A 4 44.63 -5.99 39.05
CA PRO A 4 43.40 -6.27 38.28
C PRO A 4 42.19 -5.31 38.45
N GLY A 5 41.12 -5.50 37.64
CA GLY A 5 39.74 -5.21 38.10
C GLY A 5 38.66 -4.94 37.04
N LEU A 6 37.96 -6.01 36.62
CA LEU A 6 36.73 -6.04 35.81
C LEU A 6 35.46 -5.62 36.59
N SER A 7 34.49 -4.99 35.89
CA SER A 7 33.07 -5.41 35.93
C SER A 7 32.30 -4.83 34.73
N LEU A 8 32.00 -5.69 33.75
CA LEU A 8 30.98 -5.48 32.72
C LEU A 8 29.65 -5.93 33.32
N ASP A 9 28.67 -5.03 33.39
CA ASP A 9 27.31 -5.37 33.78
C ASP A 9 26.60 -6.05 32.60
N GLU A 10 26.09 -7.26 32.87
CA GLU A 10 25.28 -8.09 31.97
C GLU A 10 23.95 -7.43 31.62
N GLU A 11 23.70 -7.22 30.32
CA GLU A 11 22.35 -7.04 29.78
C GLU A 11 21.60 -8.37 29.88
N THR A 12 20.61 -8.43 30.77
CA THR A 12 19.71 -9.58 30.91
C THR A 12 18.79 -9.70 29.70
N LEU A 13 19.04 -10.72 28.88
CA LEU A 13 18.18 -11.15 27.78
C LEU A 13 16.83 -11.66 28.34
N SER A 14 15.74 -11.05 27.88
CA SER A 14 14.36 -11.50 28.14
C SER A 14 14.09 -12.83 27.41
N PRO A 15 13.32 -13.78 27.99
CA PRO A 15 13.01 -15.04 27.34
C PRO A 15 12.18 -14.82 26.07
N ASP A 16 12.62 -15.48 25.00
CA ASP A 16 12.14 -15.30 23.63
C ASP A 16 10.93 -16.21 23.39
N ILE A 17 9.77 -15.59 23.21
CA ILE A 17 8.45 -16.21 23.03
C ILE A 17 8.41 -17.16 21.82
N PHE A 18 9.30 -17.03 20.83
CA PHE A 18 9.17 -17.75 19.54
C PHE A 18 10.44 -18.48 19.06
N ASN A 19 11.27 -19.01 19.95
CA ASN A 19 12.42 -19.86 19.56
C ASN A 19 12.25 -21.30 20.07
N ASP A 20 11.87 -22.21 19.18
CA ASP A 20 12.12 -23.63 19.36
C ASP A 20 13.60 -23.93 19.06
N VAL A 21 14.35 -24.38 20.08
CA VAL A 21 15.71 -24.92 19.93
C VAL A 21 15.65 -26.42 20.23
N ASP A 22 15.71 -27.22 19.17
CA ASP A 22 15.96 -28.66 19.27
C ASP A 22 17.38 -28.92 19.76
N ASN A 23 17.50 -29.53 20.94
CA ASN A 23 18.75 -30.07 21.49
C ASN A 23 18.84 -31.57 21.18
N MET A 24 19.81 -31.99 20.37
CA MET A 24 20.18 -33.40 20.20
C MET A 24 21.67 -33.60 20.49
N THR A 25 21.96 -34.18 21.66
CA THR A 25 23.27 -34.74 22.02
C THR A 25 23.38 -36.19 21.57
N ASN A 26 24.48 -36.49 20.87
CA ASN A 26 24.93 -37.80 20.40
C ASN A 26 25.17 -38.82 21.54
N ASN A 27 24.72 -40.08 21.39
CA ASN A 27 25.57 -41.27 21.13
C ASN A 27 24.81 -42.62 21.20
N PRO A 28 25.36 -43.73 20.64
CA PRO A 28 24.66 -44.59 19.68
C PRO A 28 24.35 -46.01 20.19
N VAL A 29 23.35 -46.67 19.59
CA VAL A 29 23.30 -48.14 19.49
C VAL A 29 22.63 -48.55 18.17
N ASN A 30 23.35 -49.39 17.42
CA ASN A 30 22.98 -50.03 16.16
C ASN A 30 21.71 -50.89 16.24
N SER A 31 20.89 -50.84 15.20
CA SER A 31 20.53 -52.03 14.40
C SER A 31 19.73 -51.61 13.16
N ASP A 32 20.36 -51.77 11.99
CA ASP A 32 19.89 -52.27 10.69
C ASP A 32 18.36 -52.31 10.46
N ASP A 33 17.81 -51.90 9.31
CA ASP A 33 18.36 -52.11 7.98
C ASP A 33 17.71 -51.20 6.91
N SER A 34 18.56 -50.67 6.03
CA SER A 34 18.35 -50.27 4.60
C SER A 34 17.28 -49.19 4.28
N SER A 35 17.58 -47.89 4.09
CA SER A 35 18.60 -47.23 3.25
C SER A 35 18.41 -47.45 1.73
N SER A 36 18.73 -46.57 0.80
CA SER A 36 19.25 -45.20 0.83
C SER A 36 19.40 -44.71 -0.62
N MET A 37 19.32 -43.39 -0.78
CA MET A 37 20.26 -42.51 -1.51
C MET A 37 21.17 -43.10 -2.62
N LEU A 38 21.21 -42.34 -3.72
CA LEU A 38 22.38 -41.97 -4.54
C LEU A 38 23.46 -43.04 -4.77
N VAL A 39 23.58 -43.44 -6.03
CA VAL A 39 24.89 -43.73 -6.62
C VAL A 39 25.05 -42.87 -7.86
N ASP A 40 26.12 -42.09 -7.80
CA ASP A 40 26.84 -41.40 -8.84
C ASP A 40 27.04 -42.30 -10.07
N VAL A 41 26.38 -41.94 -11.16
CA VAL A 41 26.82 -42.31 -12.51
C VAL A 41 27.05 -40.97 -13.19
N THR A 42 28.32 -40.72 -13.49
CA THR A 42 28.81 -39.68 -14.40
C THR A 42 27.98 -39.65 -15.68
N GLU A 43 26.90 -38.88 -15.66
CA GLU A 43 26.35 -38.22 -16.83
C GLU A 43 27.11 -36.90 -16.97
N PRO A 44 27.58 -36.52 -18.17
CA PRO A 44 28.18 -35.22 -18.33
C PRO A 44 27.13 -34.19 -17.96
N GLU A 45 27.42 -33.36 -16.94
CA GLU A 45 26.62 -32.18 -16.69
C GLU A 45 26.47 -31.45 -18.04
N PRO A 46 25.23 -31.14 -18.48
CA PRO A 46 25.11 -30.12 -19.48
C PRO A 46 25.58 -28.85 -18.79
N VAL A 47 26.83 -28.48 -19.07
CA VAL A 47 27.36 -27.13 -18.90
C VAL A 47 26.54 -26.24 -19.84
N ASP A 48 25.29 -26.01 -19.46
CA ASP A 48 24.47 -24.94 -19.98
C ASP A 48 24.38 -23.95 -18.83
N ASP A 49 25.38 -23.10 -18.78
CA ASP A 49 25.56 -21.92 -17.93
C ASP A 49 24.49 -20.86 -18.30
N VAL A 50 23.23 -21.29 -18.47
CA VAL A 50 22.11 -20.46 -18.89
C VAL A 50 21.61 -19.74 -17.64
N PRO A 51 21.75 -18.40 -17.58
CA PRO A 51 21.32 -17.66 -16.42
C PRO A 51 19.84 -17.89 -16.13
N GLU A 52 19.48 -18.03 -14.87
CA GLU A 52 18.09 -18.20 -14.41
C GLU A 52 17.21 -16.95 -14.67
N TRP A 53 17.83 -15.87 -15.12
CA TRP A 53 17.25 -14.62 -15.56
C TRP A 53 17.49 -14.37 -17.06
N LYS A 54 16.73 -13.45 -17.65
CA LYS A 54 16.89 -13.01 -19.04
C LYS A 54 16.95 -11.47 -19.12
N GLY A 55 17.35 -10.96 -20.28
CA GLY A 55 17.52 -9.52 -20.51
C GLY A 55 18.94 -9.08 -20.18
N VAL A 56 19.09 -8.05 -19.34
CA VAL A 56 20.39 -7.51 -18.93
C VAL A 56 20.79 -7.97 -17.52
N ASN A 57 22.09 -7.96 -17.21
CA ASN A 57 22.57 -8.30 -15.87
C ASN A 57 22.22 -7.17 -14.87
N MET A 58 22.10 -7.51 -13.58
CA MET A 58 21.83 -6.55 -12.50
C MET A 58 22.87 -5.43 -12.42
N ASP A 59 24.15 -5.67 -12.74
CA ASP A 59 25.17 -4.61 -12.77
C ASP A 59 24.86 -3.51 -13.80
N GLU A 60 24.28 -3.91 -14.94
CA GLU A 60 23.82 -2.96 -15.96
C GLU A 60 22.58 -2.19 -15.50
N ILE A 61 21.67 -2.85 -14.77
CA ILE A 61 20.51 -2.19 -14.14
C ILE A 61 20.98 -1.11 -13.14
N HIS A 62 21.99 -1.42 -12.34
CA HIS A 62 22.61 -0.48 -11.41
C HIS A 62 23.50 0.57 -12.09
N LYS A 63 23.74 0.47 -13.40
CA LYS A 63 24.57 1.41 -14.18
C LYS A 63 26.00 1.52 -13.64
N GLY A 64 26.53 0.44 -13.07
CA GLY A 64 27.85 0.42 -12.43
C GLY A 64 27.94 1.15 -11.08
N LEU A 65 26.81 1.58 -10.53
CA LEU A 65 26.70 2.16 -9.19
C LEU A 65 26.43 1.07 -8.15
N GLY A 66 26.69 1.35 -6.87
CA GLY A 66 26.28 0.47 -5.78
C GLY A 66 24.76 0.39 -5.63
N ILE A 67 24.28 -0.66 -4.95
CA ILE A 67 22.86 -0.96 -4.72
C ILE A 67 22.08 0.27 -4.21
N TYR A 68 22.72 1.10 -3.39
CA TYR A 68 22.10 2.25 -2.72
C TYR A 68 22.58 3.62 -3.22
N ASP A 69 23.37 3.65 -4.29
CA ASP A 69 24.02 4.88 -4.78
C ASP A 69 23.08 5.71 -5.67
N CYS A 70 21.98 5.12 -6.16
CA CYS A 70 20.93 5.81 -6.91
C CYS A 70 19.92 6.47 -5.95
N GLN A 71 20.28 7.62 -5.37
CA GLN A 71 19.38 8.35 -4.47
C GLN A 71 18.48 9.33 -5.25
N GLU A 72 17.18 9.07 -5.22
CA GLU A 72 16.17 9.92 -5.85
C GLU A 72 15.70 11.07 -4.97
N LEU A 73 15.65 10.84 -3.66
CA LEU A 73 14.98 11.75 -2.73
C LEU A 73 15.94 12.84 -2.24
N PRO A 74 15.56 14.12 -2.35
CA PRO A 74 16.32 15.17 -1.70
C PRO A 74 16.23 15.03 -0.17
N PRO A 75 17.14 15.69 0.58
CA PRO A 75 16.99 15.84 2.02
C PRO A 75 15.63 16.43 2.39
N ILE A 76 15.06 15.99 3.52
CA ILE A 76 13.76 16.48 4.00
C ILE A 76 13.87 17.98 4.30
N CYS A 77 13.01 18.77 3.65
CA CYS A 77 12.91 20.20 3.88
C CYS A 77 11.42 20.60 4.00
N PRO A 78 11.01 21.26 5.10
CA PRO A 78 9.63 21.73 5.24
C PRO A 78 9.24 22.69 4.12
N SER A 79 8.05 22.52 3.57
CA SER A 79 7.48 23.42 2.56
C SER A 79 5.96 23.44 2.64
N SER A 80 5.30 24.26 1.82
CA SER A 80 3.83 24.26 1.72
C SER A 80 3.26 22.92 1.26
N SER A 81 4.05 22.10 0.55
CA SER A 81 3.69 20.77 0.06
C SER A 81 4.38 19.64 0.82
N HIS A 82 5.19 19.92 1.85
CA HIS A 82 5.89 18.92 2.65
C HIS A 82 5.80 19.26 4.14
N ILE A 83 4.91 18.57 4.84
CA ILE A 83 4.73 18.71 6.29
C ILE A 83 5.70 17.79 7.02
N VAL A 84 6.51 18.36 7.91
CA VAL A 84 7.51 17.63 8.70
C VAL A 84 7.09 17.68 10.16
N LEU A 85 6.81 16.51 10.76
CA LEU A 85 6.31 16.39 12.14
C LEU A 85 7.42 16.09 13.16
N ILE A 86 8.67 16.27 12.74
CA ILE A 86 9.87 16.06 13.54
C ILE A 86 10.78 17.29 13.48
N SER A 87 11.58 17.49 14.52
CA SER A 87 12.54 18.58 14.57
C SER A 87 13.73 18.26 13.68
N LEU A 88 14.13 19.25 12.87
CA LEU A 88 15.36 19.22 12.08
C LEU A 88 16.38 20.23 12.64
N PRO A 89 17.70 19.96 12.55
CA PRO A 89 18.31 18.71 12.06
C PRO A 89 18.04 17.53 13.02
N LEU A 90 18.18 16.31 12.50
CA LEU A 90 18.02 15.10 13.30
C LEU A 90 19.15 14.97 14.34
N PRO A 91 18.87 14.35 15.50
CA PRO A 91 19.93 14.06 16.47
C PRO A 91 20.92 13.03 15.91
N ALA A 92 22.20 13.11 16.30
CA ALA A 92 23.22 12.16 15.86
C ALA A 92 22.99 10.73 16.37
N ARG A 93 22.32 10.59 17.52
CA ARG A 93 21.87 9.33 18.14
C ARG A 93 20.53 9.55 18.84
N GLY A 94 19.73 8.51 18.95
CA GLY A 94 18.43 8.57 19.62
C GLY A 94 17.29 8.97 18.69
N THR A 95 16.09 9.05 19.25
CA THR A 95 14.86 9.19 18.49
C THR A 95 14.65 10.62 17.96
N PRO A 96 14.12 10.79 16.74
CA PRO A 96 13.74 12.12 16.24
C PRO A 96 12.72 12.79 17.18
N LYS A 97 13.01 14.02 17.57
CA LYS A 97 12.13 14.80 18.46
C LYS A 97 10.89 15.28 17.72
N PRO A 98 9.71 15.32 18.36
CA PRO A 98 8.49 15.81 17.73
C PRO A 98 8.56 17.31 17.41
N TYR A 99 7.89 17.72 16.34
CA TYR A 99 7.74 19.12 15.96
C TYR A 99 6.30 19.43 15.52
N PRO A 100 5.73 20.59 15.93
CA PRO A 100 6.27 21.60 16.85
C PRO A 100 6.48 21.07 18.28
N THR A 101 7.25 21.76 19.11
CA THR A 101 7.55 21.29 20.49
C THR A 101 6.32 21.24 21.39
N TYR A 102 5.31 22.06 21.10
CA TYR A 102 4.03 22.09 21.80
C TYR A 102 2.92 21.55 20.90
N GLN A 103 1.84 21.03 21.51
CA GLN A 103 0.71 20.52 20.76
C GLN A 103 0.03 21.62 19.95
N VAL A 104 -0.11 21.36 18.65
CA VAL A 104 -0.90 22.15 17.71
C VAL A 104 -1.98 21.24 17.14
N GLU A 105 -3.21 21.49 17.58
CA GLU A 105 -4.37 20.70 17.21
C GLU A 105 -5.18 21.41 16.11
N LYS A 106 -5.54 20.66 15.06
CA LYS A 106 -6.51 21.07 14.05
C LYS A 106 -7.60 20.02 13.93
N TRP A 107 -8.82 20.43 14.28
CA TRP A 107 -10.02 19.63 14.07
C TRP A 107 -10.81 20.18 12.88
N CYS A 108 -10.33 19.96 11.66
CA CYS A 108 -11.07 20.24 10.42
C CYS A 108 -10.89 19.12 9.38
N GLN A 109 -11.59 19.25 8.25
CA GLN A 109 -11.67 18.23 7.19
C GLN A 109 -10.34 17.98 6.44
N ASP A 110 -9.31 18.80 6.67
CA ASP A 110 -8.01 18.71 5.99
C ASP A 110 -6.96 17.97 6.84
N TYR A 111 -7.31 17.61 8.08
CA TYR A 111 -6.41 16.98 9.04
C TYR A 111 -7.06 15.74 9.67
N VAL A 112 -6.23 14.84 10.18
CA VAL A 112 -6.68 13.67 10.94
C VAL A 112 -7.40 14.13 12.21
N ARG A 113 -8.60 13.59 12.45
CA ARG A 113 -9.29 13.74 13.74
C ARG A 113 -8.54 12.93 14.81
N MET A 114 -7.65 13.58 15.56
CA MET A 114 -6.85 12.90 16.60
C MET A 114 -7.73 12.44 17.77
N PRO A 115 -7.51 11.23 18.33
CA PRO A 115 -8.36 10.69 19.40
C PRO A 115 -8.28 11.51 20.70
N HIS A 116 -7.13 12.16 20.94
CA HIS A 116 -6.88 13.02 22.11
C HIS A 116 -7.42 14.44 21.99
N SER A 117 -8.04 14.78 20.86
CA SER A 117 -8.64 16.09 20.63
C SER A 117 -9.69 16.44 21.68
N LYS A 118 -9.74 17.70 22.12
CA LYS A 118 -10.84 18.22 22.95
C LYS A 118 -12.21 18.15 22.27
N HIS A 119 -12.24 18.08 20.93
CA HIS A 119 -13.44 17.96 20.11
C HIS A 119 -13.89 16.51 19.90
N SER A 120 -13.04 15.54 20.27
CA SER A 120 -13.40 14.12 20.34
C SER A 120 -14.25 13.89 21.59
N VAL A 121 -15.56 14.12 21.48
CA VAL A 121 -16.51 13.97 22.59
C VAL A 121 -17.42 12.77 22.42
N TYR A 122 -17.90 12.25 23.54
CA TYR A 122 -18.74 11.07 23.62
C TYR A 122 -20.01 11.35 24.42
N PRO A 123 -21.21 10.98 23.92
CA PRO A 123 -22.44 11.13 24.68
C PRO A 123 -22.52 10.08 25.79
N ILE A 124 -22.82 10.52 27.00
CA ILE A 124 -23.09 9.68 28.18
C ILE A 124 -24.44 10.09 28.75
N ASP A 125 -25.25 9.10 29.11
CA ASP A 125 -26.51 9.30 29.81
C ASP A 125 -26.27 9.17 31.33
N GLU A 126 -26.17 10.31 32.01
CA GLU A 126 -26.09 10.38 33.47
C GLU A 126 -27.42 10.90 34.02
N ASN A 127 -28.11 10.12 34.85
CA ASN A 127 -29.37 10.51 35.51
C ASN A 127 -30.45 11.02 34.55
N GLY A 128 -30.55 10.44 33.35
CA GLY A 128 -31.53 10.84 32.33
C GLY A 128 -31.18 12.13 31.56
N THR A 129 -30.02 12.75 31.82
CA THR A 129 -29.54 13.92 31.08
C THR A 129 -28.35 13.52 30.19
N ARG A 130 -28.47 13.78 28.88
CA ARG A 130 -27.41 13.47 27.91
C ARG A 130 -26.29 14.50 28.00
N ARG A 131 -25.14 14.11 28.55
CA ARG A 131 -23.94 14.96 28.64
C ARG A 131 -22.88 14.49 27.66
N CYS A 132 -22.06 15.40 27.16
CA CYS A 132 -20.86 15.05 26.40
C CYS A 132 -19.64 15.05 27.31
N ARG A 133 -18.92 13.93 27.35
CA ARG A 133 -17.63 13.78 28.02
C ARG A 133 -16.50 13.75 26.98
N ASN A 134 -15.30 14.18 27.36
CA ASN A 134 -14.13 14.02 26.51
C ASN A 134 -13.85 12.52 26.30
N ARG A 135 -13.78 12.08 25.04
CA ARG A 135 -13.61 10.67 24.69
C ARG A 135 -12.21 10.16 25.04
N TRP A 136 -11.19 11.02 25.02
CA TRP A 136 -9.83 10.67 25.40
C TRP A 136 -9.71 10.29 26.87
N GLU A 137 -10.43 10.97 27.77
CA GLU A 137 -10.47 10.61 29.19
C GLU A 137 -11.03 9.19 29.38
N ILE A 138 -12.10 8.85 28.65
CA ILE A 138 -12.70 7.50 28.67
C ILE A 138 -11.69 6.48 28.13
N ILE A 139 -11.00 6.79 27.03
CA ILE A 139 -9.95 5.93 26.46
C ILE A 139 -8.84 5.69 27.49
N GLN A 140 -8.37 6.74 28.16
CA GLN A 140 -7.33 6.64 29.19
C GLN A 140 -7.79 5.75 30.37
N GLU A 141 -8.99 5.99 30.90
CA GLU A 141 -9.55 5.18 31.99
C GLU A 141 -9.70 3.71 31.63
N SER A 142 -10.15 3.42 30.40
CA SER A 142 -10.35 2.04 29.94
C SER A 142 -9.05 1.32 29.62
N LEU A 143 -8.05 2.00 29.04
CA LEU A 143 -6.78 1.39 28.68
C LEU A 143 -5.79 1.26 29.85
N LEU A 144 -5.92 2.08 30.90
CA LEU A 144 -5.10 1.98 32.12
C LEU A 144 -5.55 0.85 33.08
N GLN A 145 -6.50 0.03 32.67
CA GLN A 145 -6.89 -1.19 33.39
C GLN A 145 -5.80 -2.27 33.24
N ASN A 146 -5.76 -3.20 34.18
CA ASN A 146 -4.88 -4.36 34.08
C ASN A 146 -5.57 -5.44 33.23
N PHE A 147 -5.03 -5.73 32.05
CA PHE A 147 -5.55 -6.75 31.15
C PHE A 147 -4.87 -8.09 31.42
N ILE A 148 -5.65 -9.12 31.71
CA ILE A 148 -5.20 -10.52 31.81
C ILE A 148 -5.90 -11.42 30.79
N SER A 149 -6.79 -10.87 29.95
CA SER A 149 -7.47 -11.64 28.91
C SER A 149 -7.95 -10.77 27.76
N THR A 150 -8.18 -11.40 26.60
CA THR A 150 -8.71 -10.75 25.40
C THR A 150 -10.14 -10.23 25.60
N HIS A 151 -10.95 -10.84 26.47
CA HIS A 151 -12.29 -10.34 26.80
C HIS A 151 -12.25 -9.04 27.61
N GLN A 152 -11.27 -8.85 28.48
CA GLN A 152 -11.09 -7.57 29.17
C GLN A 152 -10.65 -6.47 28.18
N LEU A 153 -9.76 -6.81 27.26
CA LEU A 153 -9.35 -5.91 26.18
C LEU A 153 -10.54 -5.52 25.29
N GLU A 154 -11.36 -6.50 24.87
CA GLU A 154 -12.60 -6.27 24.12
C GLU A 154 -13.52 -5.29 24.87
N ASN A 155 -13.81 -5.56 26.15
CA ASN A 155 -14.65 -4.70 26.98
C ASN A 155 -14.11 -3.27 27.07
N ALA A 156 -12.79 -3.11 27.22
CA ALA A 156 -12.15 -1.80 27.21
C ALA A 156 -12.32 -1.10 25.86
N ILE A 157 -12.07 -1.76 24.73
CA ILE A 157 -12.24 -1.18 23.39
C ILE A 157 -13.69 -0.77 23.14
N LEU A 158 -14.65 -1.59 23.58
CA LEU A 158 -16.08 -1.33 23.40
C LEU A 158 -16.60 -0.20 24.29
N SER A 159 -15.99 0.06 25.46
CA SER A 159 -16.42 1.13 26.37
C SER A 159 -16.44 2.52 25.73
N TYR A 160 -15.47 2.83 24.87
CA TYR A 160 -15.40 4.08 24.09
C TYR A 160 -15.86 3.91 22.63
N ASN A 161 -16.51 2.79 22.32
CA ASN A 161 -17.12 2.42 21.04
C ASN A 161 -18.52 1.78 21.20
N HIS A 162 -19.31 2.15 22.22
CA HIS A 162 -20.63 1.58 22.59
C HIS A 162 -21.61 1.40 21.41
N ILE A 163 -21.63 2.32 20.43
CA ILE A 163 -22.50 2.23 19.25
C ILE A 163 -22.25 0.93 18.46
N TYR A 164 -21.04 0.40 18.57
CA TYR A 164 -20.58 -0.80 17.91
C TYR A 164 -20.50 -2.02 18.82
N ALA A 165 -20.79 -1.91 20.12
CA ALA A 165 -20.67 -3.01 21.08
C ALA A 165 -21.50 -4.25 20.71
N GLN A 166 -22.62 -4.06 20.02
CA GLN A 166 -23.48 -5.16 19.54
C GLN A 166 -23.16 -5.62 18.10
N ARG A 167 -22.16 -5.02 17.45
CA ARG A 167 -21.86 -5.22 16.02
C ARG A 167 -20.43 -5.65 15.74
N TRP A 168 -19.48 -5.21 16.56
CA TRP A 168 -18.10 -5.62 16.44
C TRP A 168 -17.92 -7.01 17.02
N ASP A 169 -17.10 -7.77 16.31
CA ASP A 169 -16.79 -9.15 16.60
C ASP A 169 -15.28 -9.24 16.83
N PHE A 170 -14.90 -9.91 17.92
CA PHE A 170 -13.52 -10.11 18.34
C PHE A 170 -13.08 -11.57 18.24
N THR A 171 -13.87 -12.44 17.59
CA THR A 171 -13.62 -13.88 17.49
C THR A 171 -12.21 -14.21 17.00
N ALA A 172 -11.68 -13.50 16.01
CA ALA A 172 -10.33 -13.74 15.51
C ALA A 172 -9.26 -13.45 16.56
N LEU A 173 -9.46 -12.39 17.35
CA LEU A 173 -8.56 -12.04 18.44
C LEU A 173 -8.63 -13.07 19.57
N HIS A 174 -9.82 -13.49 19.98
CA HIS A 174 -9.97 -14.53 21.00
C HIS A 174 -9.33 -15.84 20.55
N HIS A 175 -9.63 -16.27 19.32
CA HIS A 175 -9.09 -17.48 18.74
C HIS A 175 -7.55 -17.46 18.65
N PHE A 176 -6.95 -16.32 18.30
CA PHE A 176 -5.49 -16.18 18.28
C PHE A 176 -4.87 -16.45 19.66
N PHE A 177 -5.46 -15.91 20.72
CA PHE A 177 -4.93 -16.08 22.08
C PHE A 177 -5.31 -17.41 22.74
N SER A 178 -6.37 -18.08 22.30
CA SER A 178 -6.81 -19.35 22.90
C SER A 178 -6.28 -20.59 22.18
N GLU A 179 -6.13 -20.53 20.84
CA GLU A 179 -5.79 -21.71 20.03
C GLU A 179 -4.47 -21.59 19.25
N VAL A 180 -3.89 -20.38 19.13
CA VAL A 180 -2.67 -20.17 18.32
C VAL A 180 -1.44 -19.92 19.16
N LEU A 181 -1.56 -19.12 20.21
CA LEU A 181 -0.50 -18.94 21.20
C LEU A 181 -0.60 -20.01 22.28
N ASP A 182 0.54 -20.41 22.82
CA ASP A 182 0.55 -21.16 24.07
C ASP A 182 0.26 -20.26 25.29
N GLU A 183 0.08 -20.88 26.46
CA GLU A 183 -0.32 -20.18 27.68
C GLU A 183 0.79 -19.21 28.16
N GLU A 184 2.05 -19.62 28.06
CA GLU A 184 3.22 -18.82 28.43
C GLU A 184 3.36 -17.58 27.54
N GLU A 185 3.27 -17.73 26.23
CA GLU A 185 3.32 -16.66 25.24
C GLU A 185 2.18 -15.66 25.46
N ALA A 186 0.96 -16.16 25.70
CA ALA A 186 -0.20 -15.33 26.00
C ALA A 186 -0.02 -14.54 27.30
N ASN A 187 0.52 -15.16 28.35
CA ASN A 187 0.82 -14.50 29.62
C ASN A 187 1.87 -13.40 29.42
N ILE A 188 2.97 -13.68 28.72
CA ILE A 188 4.00 -12.67 28.45
C ILE A 188 3.43 -11.51 27.63
N PHE A 189 2.52 -11.78 26.69
CA PHE A 189 1.82 -10.72 25.97
C PHE A 189 1.08 -9.77 26.91
N PHE A 190 0.24 -10.29 27.82
CA PHE A 190 -0.55 -9.46 28.73
C PHE A 190 0.30 -8.79 29.82
N GLU A 191 1.34 -9.44 30.30
CA GLU A 191 2.22 -8.90 31.35
C GLU A 191 3.24 -7.88 30.83
N VAL A 192 3.74 -8.06 29.60
CA VAL A 192 4.88 -7.28 29.09
C VAL A 192 4.50 -6.44 27.88
N LEU A 193 3.94 -7.03 26.83
CA LEU A 193 3.70 -6.30 25.57
C LEU A 193 2.49 -5.37 25.65
N MET A 194 1.38 -5.84 26.23
CA MET A 194 0.15 -5.06 26.34
C MET A 194 0.35 -3.73 27.09
N PRO A 195 0.99 -3.68 28.27
CA PRO A 195 1.22 -2.41 28.96
C PRO A 195 2.09 -1.44 28.16
N LYS A 196 3.09 -1.96 27.43
CA LYS A 196 3.95 -1.16 26.55
C LYS A 196 3.16 -0.60 25.35
N MET A 197 2.27 -1.39 24.74
CA MET A 197 1.40 -0.91 23.67
C MET A 197 0.43 0.16 24.17
N VAL A 198 -0.16 -0.02 25.35
CA VAL A 198 -1.01 1.00 26.00
C VAL A 198 -0.23 2.28 26.24
N GLN A 199 0.98 2.19 26.81
CA GLN A 199 1.83 3.35 27.04
C GLN A 199 2.12 4.09 25.73
N LEU A 200 2.51 3.36 24.69
CA LEU A 200 2.79 3.91 23.37
C LEU A 200 1.56 4.61 22.76
N ALA A 201 0.36 4.05 22.95
CA ALA A 201 -0.89 4.68 22.50
C ALA A 201 -1.23 5.96 23.29
N LEU A 202 -1.08 5.94 24.62
CA LEU A 202 -1.42 7.08 25.49
C LEU A 202 -0.38 8.21 25.43
N GLN A 203 0.85 7.93 24.97
CA GLN A 203 1.87 8.93 24.67
C GLN A 203 1.62 9.70 23.37
N LEU A 204 0.57 9.37 22.60
CA LEU A 204 0.27 10.03 21.32
C LEU A 204 0.30 11.56 21.37
N PRO A 205 -0.28 12.25 22.38
CA PRO A 205 -0.26 13.71 22.42
C PRO A 205 1.16 14.30 22.62
N VAL A 206 2.09 13.52 23.18
CA VAL A 206 3.50 13.92 23.39
C VAL A 206 4.34 13.61 22.17
N LEU A 207 4.08 12.48 21.51
CA LEU A 207 4.84 12.02 20.35
C LEU A 207 4.39 12.69 19.04
N VAL A 208 3.10 12.97 18.88
CA VAL A 208 2.52 13.60 17.68
C VAL A 208 1.92 14.95 18.08
N THR A 209 2.78 15.94 18.18
CA THR A 209 2.42 17.31 18.59
C THR A 209 1.90 18.16 17.43
N GLY A 210 2.33 17.89 16.20
CA GLY A 210 1.82 18.55 15.01
C GLY A 210 0.56 17.92 14.46
N SER A 211 -0.28 18.73 13.81
CA SER A 211 -1.48 18.25 13.12
C SER A 211 -1.10 17.44 11.88
N VAL A 212 -1.56 16.19 11.81
CA VAL A 212 -1.31 15.29 10.67
C VAL A 212 -2.27 15.64 9.52
N PRO A 213 -1.81 16.13 8.36
CA PRO A 213 -2.68 16.48 7.25
C PRO A 213 -3.21 15.22 6.54
N LEU A 214 -4.34 15.37 5.84
CA LEU A 214 -4.86 14.35 4.95
C LEU A 214 -4.33 14.58 3.53
N LEU A 215 -3.83 13.53 2.90
CA LEU A 215 -3.41 13.51 1.50
C LEU A 215 -4.62 13.23 0.61
N LYS A 216 -5.28 14.32 0.17
CA LYS A 216 -6.53 14.29 -0.58
C LYS A 216 -6.32 14.08 -2.08
N ARG A 217 -7.36 13.59 -2.75
CA ARG A 217 -7.39 13.46 -4.21
C ARG A 217 -7.06 14.78 -4.89
N HIS A 218 -6.36 14.68 -6.02
CA HIS A 218 -5.93 15.77 -6.89
C HIS A 218 -5.00 16.78 -6.20
N THR A 219 -4.28 16.33 -5.17
CA THR A 219 -3.26 17.15 -4.48
C THR A 219 -1.90 16.47 -4.50
N ASN A 220 -0.86 17.29 -4.58
CA ASN A 220 0.53 16.86 -4.38
C ASN A 220 0.95 17.29 -2.98
N GLY A 221 1.39 16.33 -2.15
CA GLY A 221 1.75 16.61 -0.78
C GLY A 221 2.56 15.48 -0.16
N ALA A 222 3.43 15.82 0.79
CA ALA A 222 4.25 14.89 1.53
C ALA A 222 4.16 15.10 3.05
N ILE A 223 4.31 14.02 3.80
CA ILE A 223 4.35 14.01 5.27
C ILE A 223 5.58 13.23 5.70
N SER A 224 6.44 13.81 6.53
CA SER A 224 7.54 13.10 7.19
C SER A 224 7.27 12.96 8.68
N LEU A 225 7.31 11.72 9.16
CA LEU A 225 7.11 11.34 10.57
C LEU A 225 8.27 10.47 11.04
N SER A 226 8.55 10.45 12.34
CA SER A 226 9.44 9.42 12.88
C SER A 226 8.73 8.07 12.91
N GLN A 227 9.52 6.98 12.84
CA GLN A 227 9.01 5.62 13.05
C GLN A 227 8.31 5.47 14.42
N LEU A 228 8.78 6.18 15.46
CA LEU A 228 8.16 6.17 16.78
C LEU A 228 6.78 6.86 16.79
N GLN A 229 6.60 7.95 16.04
CA GLN A 229 5.30 8.58 15.84
C GLN A 229 4.33 7.62 15.15
N ILE A 230 4.80 6.91 14.13
CA ILE A 230 4.01 5.90 13.42
C ILE A 230 3.61 4.77 14.37
N ALA A 231 4.53 4.27 15.19
CA ALA A 231 4.25 3.24 16.18
C ALA A 231 3.14 3.66 17.16
N SER A 232 3.15 4.91 17.63
CA SER A 232 2.08 5.47 18.49
C SER A 232 0.73 5.57 17.77
N LEU A 233 0.73 6.00 16.50
CA LEU A 233 -0.48 6.05 15.67
C LEU A 233 -1.06 4.64 15.44
N LEU A 234 -0.21 3.65 15.18
CA LEU A 234 -0.63 2.26 14.98
C LEU A 234 -1.10 1.59 16.27
N ALA A 235 -0.50 1.91 17.42
CA ALA A 235 -1.02 1.46 18.72
C ALA A 235 -2.44 2.01 18.95
N ASN A 236 -2.68 3.28 18.59
CA ASN A 236 -4.03 3.87 18.63
C ASN A 236 -5.01 3.22 17.64
N ALA A 237 -4.53 2.77 16.48
CA ALA A 237 -5.31 2.01 15.50
C ALA A 237 -5.69 0.62 16.02
N PHE A 238 -4.74 -0.07 16.67
CA PHE A 238 -4.97 -1.36 17.34
C PHE A 238 -6.08 -1.25 18.38
N PHE A 239 -6.00 -0.28 19.29
CA PHE A 239 -7.03 -0.02 20.30
C PHE A 239 -8.30 0.67 19.75
N CYS A 240 -8.43 0.83 18.43
CA CYS A 240 -9.60 1.36 17.76
C CYS A 240 -10.06 2.75 18.27
N THR A 241 -9.09 3.63 18.52
CA THR A 241 -9.35 4.94 19.16
C THR A 241 -9.75 6.02 18.15
N PHE A 242 -9.36 5.92 16.87
CA PHE A 242 -9.57 6.99 15.90
C PHE A 242 -11.07 7.28 15.70
N PRO A 243 -11.56 8.50 16.04
CA PRO A 243 -12.95 8.88 15.88
C PRO A 243 -13.33 9.02 14.41
N ARG A 244 -14.63 8.88 14.10
CA ARG A 244 -15.20 9.06 12.74
C ARG A 244 -14.69 8.06 11.68
N ARG A 245 -13.87 7.08 12.04
CA ARG A 245 -13.28 6.07 11.12
C ARG A 245 -14.00 4.72 11.08
N ASN A 246 -15.15 4.61 11.72
CA ASN A 246 -15.87 3.34 11.93
C ASN A 246 -17.19 3.22 11.15
N SER A 247 -17.60 4.29 10.45
CA SER A 247 -18.82 4.28 9.64
C SER A 247 -18.61 3.47 8.37
N THR A 248 -19.54 2.58 8.04
CA THR A 248 -19.58 1.88 6.75
C THR A 248 -20.34 2.66 5.67
N ASN A 249 -20.92 3.81 6.02
CA ASN A 249 -21.63 4.66 5.08
C ASN A 249 -20.62 5.38 4.15
N PRO A 250 -20.68 5.17 2.81
CA PRO A 250 -19.80 5.84 1.86
C PRO A 250 -19.91 7.37 1.85
N GLN A 251 -21.03 7.93 2.31
CA GLN A 251 -21.27 9.37 2.42
C GLN A 251 -20.75 9.99 3.72
N SER A 252 -20.13 9.20 4.60
CA SER A 252 -19.49 9.73 5.81
C SER A 252 -18.22 10.52 5.49
N GLU A 253 -17.79 11.38 6.43
CA GLU A 253 -16.59 12.24 6.30
C GLU A 253 -15.37 11.49 5.75
N TYR A 254 -15.14 10.26 6.22
CA TYR A 254 -14.01 9.41 5.82
C TYR A 254 -14.43 8.26 4.88
N GLY A 255 -15.59 8.35 4.21
CA GLY A 255 -16.11 7.28 3.35
C GLY A 255 -15.21 6.93 2.15
N LYS A 256 -14.30 7.83 1.77
CA LYS A 256 -13.28 7.63 0.73
C LYS A 256 -11.88 7.29 1.27
N TYR A 257 -11.74 7.04 2.57
CA TYR A 257 -10.47 6.65 3.18
C TYR A 257 -10.50 5.15 3.52
N PRO A 258 -9.33 4.48 3.53
CA PRO A 258 -9.23 3.14 4.08
C PRO A 258 -9.66 3.07 5.55
N TYR A 259 -10.06 1.89 6.00
CA TYR A 259 -10.29 1.62 7.42
C TYR A 259 -8.96 1.57 8.14
N ILE A 260 -8.81 2.28 9.26
CA ILE A 260 -7.57 2.28 10.05
C ILE A 260 -7.69 1.50 11.36
N ASN A 261 -8.85 1.49 12.00
CA ASN A 261 -9.05 0.79 13.27
C ASN A 261 -9.08 -0.74 13.07
N PHE A 262 -8.46 -1.49 13.98
CA PHE A 262 -8.18 -2.92 13.80
C PHE A 262 -9.38 -3.83 14.10
N ASN A 263 -10.54 -3.28 14.44
CA ASN A 263 -11.76 -4.05 14.71
C ASN A 263 -12.12 -5.02 13.58
N ARG A 264 -11.79 -4.69 12.33
CA ARG A 264 -12.01 -5.59 11.18
C ARG A 264 -11.08 -6.81 11.22
N LEU A 265 -9.84 -6.65 11.68
CA LEU A 265 -8.87 -7.73 11.84
C LEU A 265 -9.32 -8.68 12.96
N PHE A 266 -9.82 -8.12 14.07
CA PHE A 266 -10.36 -8.89 15.19
C PHE A 266 -11.62 -9.69 14.81
N SER A 267 -12.37 -9.24 13.79
CA SER A 267 -13.54 -9.96 13.25
C SER A 267 -13.22 -10.91 12.07
N ALA A 268 -11.97 -10.96 11.62
CA ALA A 268 -11.60 -11.65 10.37
C ALA A 268 -11.44 -13.18 10.54
N TYR A 269 -12.33 -13.80 11.32
CA TYR A 269 -12.37 -15.23 11.55
C TYR A 269 -13.80 -15.74 11.40
N LYS A 270 -13.97 -16.91 10.78
CA LYS A 270 -15.26 -17.59 10.70
C LYS A 270 -15.08 -19.07 10.94
N GLU A 271 -15.77 -19.58 11.95
CA GLU A 271 -15.83 -21.00 12.27
C GLU A 271 -16.28 -21.80 11.03
N GLY A 272 -15.57 -22.89 10.71
CA GLY A 272 -15.79 -23.67 9.49
C GLY A 272 -15.10 -23.17 8.21
N LYS A 273 -14.33 -22.07 8.26
CA LYS A 273 -13.48 -21.59 7.13
C LYS A 273 -12.00 -21.50 7.52
N TRP A 274 -11.49 -22.51 8.21
CA TRP A 274 -10.14 -22.56 8.79
C TRP A 274 -9.03 -22.11 7.84
N ASN A 275 -8.92 -22.72 6.66
CA ASN A 275 -7.83 -22.48 5.71
C ASN A 275 -7.73 -21.02 5.22
N LYS A 276 -8.80 -20.22 5.30
CA LYS A 276 -8.76 -18.80 4.93
C LYS A 276 -8.39 -17.90 6.12
N CYS A 277 -8.60 -18.38 7.34
CA CYS A 277 -8.38 -17.63 8.56
C CYS A 277 -6.97 -17.83 9.13
N GLU A 278 -6.27 -18.91 8.75
CA GLU A 278 -4.88 -19.15 9.18
C GLU A 278 -3.96 -17.97 8.83
N SER A 279 -4.05 -17.45 7.60
CA SER A 279 -3.30 -16.26 7.19
C SER A 279 -3.56 -15.04 8.08
N VAL A 280 -4.75 -14.91 8.67
CA VAL A 280 -5.08 -13.82 9.60
C VAL A 280 -4.31 -13.96 10.90
N MET A 281 -4.16 -15.18 11.41
CA MET A 281 -3.37 -15.46 12.62
C MET A 281 -1.90 -15.12 12.37
N GLU A 282 -1.36 -15.49 11.21
CA GLU A 282 0.01 -15.20 10.81
C GLU A 282 0.25 -13.69 10.60
N LYS A 283 -0.75 -12.95 10.12
CA LYS A 283 -0.72 -11.48 10.10
C LYS A 283 -0.69 -10.87 11.50
N MET A 284 -1.47 -11.43 12.45
CA MET A 284 -1.42 -10.99 13.85
C MET A 284 -0.03 -11.22 14.46
N LYS A 285 0.62 -12.36 14.18
CA LYS A 285 2.03 -12.60 14.59
C LYS A 285 2.95 -11.49 14.09
N CYS A 286 2.86 -11.11 12.81
CA CYS A 286 3.67 -10.03 12.25
C CYS A 286 3.43 -8.67 12.96
N ILE A 287 2.17 -8.33 13.24
CA ILE A 287 1.78 -7.08 13.89
C ILE A 287 2.27 -7.03 15.34
N PHE A 288 2.08 -8.12 16.10
CA PHE A 288 2.57 -8.21 17.48
C PHE A 288 4.10 -8.23 17.52
N HIS A 289 4.75 -8.89 16.57
CA HIS A 289 6.20 -8.83 16.39
C HIS A 289 6.70 -7.40 16.20
N TYR A 290 6.04 -6.61 15.36
CA TYR A 290 6.36 -5.19 15.18
C TYR A 290 6.23 -4.40 16.49
N PHE A 291 5.10 -4.52 17.20
CA PHE A 291 4.91 -3.83 18.47
C PHE A 291 5.94 -4.25 19.51
N ARG A 292 6.28 -5.54 19.59
CA ARG A 292 7.36 -6.05 20.44
C ARG A 292 8.67 -5.33 20.14
N ARG A 293 9.06 -5.24 18.86
CA ARG A 293 10.32 -4.60 18.47
C ARG A 293 10.36 -3.11 18.76
N VAL A 294 9.35 -2.35 18.37
CA VAL A 294 9.36 -0.88 18.55
C VAL A 294 9.17 -0.43 20.00
N THR A 295 8.60 -1.29 20.86
CA THR A 295 8.47 -1.01 22.30
C THR A 295 9.64 -1.53 23.13
N SER A 296 10.40 -2.52 22.63
CA SER A 296 11.66 -2.95 23.25
C SER A 296 12.81 -1.99 22.93
N LYS A 297 12.88 -1.49 21.69
CA LYS A 297 13.85 -0.47 21.27
C LYS A 297 13.15 0.57 20.42
N ALA A 298 13.13 1.80 20.91
CA ALA A 298 12.50 2.90 20.19
C ALA A 298 13.20 3.11 18.82
N PRO A 299 12.44 3.15 17.71
CA PRO A 299 13.02 3.28 16.39
C PRO A 299 13.48 4.72 16.12
N GLU A 300 14.63 4.85 15.47
CA GLU A 300 15.31 6.14 15.26
C GLU A 300 15.17 6.68 13.83
N GLY A 301 14.48 5.96 12.93
CA GLY A 301 14.32 6.37 11.54
C GLY A 301 13.15 7.32 11.30
N VAL A 302 13.08 7.78 10.05
CA VAL A 302 12.04 8.66 9.52
C VAL A 302 11.38 7.99 8.31
N VAL A 303 10.06 8.15 8.19
CA VAL A 303 9.29 7.72 7.04
C VAL A 303 8.68 8.94 6.37
N THR A 304 8.73 8.99 5.04
CA THR A 304 8.08 10.02 4.23
C THR A 304 7.02 9.39 3.35
N ILE A 305 5.81 9.93 3.42
CA ILE A 305 4.65 9.53 2.61
C ILE A 305 4.37 10.67 1.65
N GLN A 306 4.36 10.40 0.35
CA GLN A 306 4.12 11.39 -0.70
C GLN A 306 2.98 10.94 -1.59
N ARG A 307 1.92 11.76 -1.68
CA ARG A 307 0.90 11.62 -2.72
C ARG A 307 1.37 12.38 -3.95
N ARG A 308 1.33 11.71 -5.10
CA ARG A 308 1.65 12.29 -6.40
C ARG A 308 0.40 12.29 -7.27
N TYR A 309 0.11 13.42 -7.89
CA TYR A 309 -0.97 13.64 -8.82
C TYR A 309 -0.45 14.37 -10.07
N ILE A 310 -0.76 13.83 -11.24
CA ILE A 310 -0.48 14.47 -12.53
C ILE A 310 -1.81 14.62 -13.25
N PRO A 311 -2.25 15.85 -13.59
CA PRO A 311 -3.46 16.04 -14.38
C PRO A 311 -3.43 15.22 -15.67
N LYS A 312 -4.58 14.70 -16.10
CA LYS A 312 -4.67 13.87 -17.32
C LYS A 312 -4.15 14.60 -18.57
N SER A 313 -4.26 15.92 -18.62
CA SER A 313 -3.70 16.77 -19.70
C SER A 313 -2.18 16.73 -19.78
N ASP A 314 -1.53 16.46 -18.66
CA ASP A 314 -0.08 16.53 -18.49
C ASP A 314 0.55 15.12 -18.51
N CYS A 315 -0.29 14.07 -18.57
CA CYS A 315 0.18 12.72 -18.84
C CYS A 315 0.78 12.62 -20.25
N PRO A 316 1.71 11.67 -20.48
CA PRO A 316 2.32 11.48 -21.79
C PRO A 316 1.27 11.17 -22.86
N LYS A 317 1.44 11.81 -24.02
CA LYS A 317 0.74 11.41 -25.24
C LYS A 317 1.44 10.21 -25.85
N TRP A 318 0.93 9.02 -25.58
CA TRP A 318 1.60 7.74 -25.87
C TRP A 318 1.90 7.50 -27.35
N ASP A 319 1.12 8.10 -28.25
CA ASP A 319 1.29 8.09 -29.70
C ASP A 319 2.38 9.04 -30.21
N GLU A 320 2.86 9.97 -29.38
CA GLU A 320 3.94 10.91 -29.69
C GLU A 320 5.29 10.53 -29.04
N GLN A 321 5.35 9.45 -28.25
CA GLN A 321 6.54 9.04 -27.49
C GLN A 321 7.58 8.30 -28.36
N VAL A 322 8.66 9.00 -28.74
CA VAL A 322 9.73 8.44 -29.60
C VAL A 322 10.82 7.68 -28.85
N GLN A 323 10.74 7.61 -27.51
CA GLN A 323 11.67 6.85 -26.68
C GLN A 323 11.57 5.35 -26.99
N LYS A 324 12.66 4.61 -26.73
CA LYS A 324 12.69 3.14 -26.86
C LYS A 324 12.56 2.49 -25.48
N LEU A 325 12.29 1.20 -25.44
CA LEU A 325 12.34 0.44 -24.18
C LEU A 325 13.72 0.57 -23.52
N LEU A 326 13.74 0.66 -22.19
CA LEU A 326 14.95 0.72 -21.37
C LEU A 326 15.33 -0.67 -20.85
N PRO A 327 16.56 -0.86 -20.31
CA PRO A 327 17.05 -2.16 -19.87
C PRO A 327 16.08 -2.90 -18.94
N LEU A 328 15.81 -4.16 -19.27
CA LEU A 328 14.99 -5.08 -18.51
C LEU A 328 15.84 -6.23 -17.97
N HIS A 329 15.80 -6.46 -16.67
CA HIS A 329 16.18 -7.73 -16.04
C HIS A 329 14.91 -8.48 -15.66
N ILE A 330 14.72 -9.70 -16.14
CA ILE A 330 13.53 -10.51 -15.81
C ILE A 330 13.90 -11.88 -15.28
N THR A 331 13.29 -12.27 -14.16
CA THR A 331 13.57 -13.53 -13.47
C THR A 331 12.28 -14.19 -12.98
N SER A 332 12.30 -15.52 -12.88
CA SER A 332 11.22 -16.30 -12.25
C SER A 332 11.45 -16.55 -10.77
N LYS A 333 12.63 -16.25 -10.23
CA LYS A 333 12.93 -16.40 -8.79
C LYS A 333 13.05 -15.04 -8.11
N GLY A 334 13.02 -15.05 -6.78
CA GLY A 334 13.12 -13.85 -5.97
C GLY A 334 11.80 -13.10 -5.83
N THR A 335 11.84 -12.05 -5.02
CA THR A 335 10.72 -11.18 -4.68
C THR A 335 11.13 -9.71 -4.79
N ILE A 336 10.11 -8.86 -4.95
CA ILE A 336 10.31 -7.41 -5.09
C ILE A 336 11.02 -6.84 -3.85
N GLU A 337 10.68 -7.30 -2.66
CA GLU A 337 11.22 -6.76 -1.42
C GLU A 337 12.58 -7.31 -1.00
N THR A 338 13.06 -8.38 -1.64
CA THR A 338 14.35 -9.00 -1.29
C THR A 338 15.40 -8.63 -2.35
N GLU A 339 15.20 -9.04 -3.60
CA GLU A 339 16.12 -8.76 -4.70
C GLU A 339 15.92 -7.38 -5.32
N GLY A 340 14.79 -6.71 -5.07
CA GLY A 340 14.54 -5.33 -5.49
C GLY A 340 15.05 -4.27 -4.51
N THR A 341 16.01 -4.62 -3.65
CA THR A 341 16.62 -3.69 -2.68
C THR A 341 17.33 -2.54 -3.40
N GLY A 342 17.19 -1.31 -2.89
CA GLY A 342 17.74 -0.09 -3.52
C GLY A 342 16.95 0.43 -4.73
N PHE A 343 15.95 -0.32 -5.21
CA PHE A 343 15.07 0.09 -6.31
C PHE A 343 13.76 0.71 -5.84
N LEU A 344 13.00 1.28 -6.79
CA LEU A 344 11.63 1.68 -6.57
C LEU A 344 10.73 0.43 -6.62
N GLN A 345 10.27 -0.02 -5.44
CA GLN A 345 9.53 -1.27 -5.29
C GLN A 345 8.03 -1.04 -5.47
N VAL A 346 7.41 -1.78 -6.38
CA VAL A 346 5.98 -1.62 -6.68
C VAL A 346 5.12 -2.41 -5.69
N ASP A 347 4.18 -1.71 -5.06
CA ASP A 347 3.04 -2.28 -4.35
C ASP A 347 1.84 -2.39 -5.30
N PHE A 348 1.31 -3.61 -5.46
CA PHE A 348 0.17 -3.92 -6.33
C PHE A 348 -1.13 -3.56 -5.64
N ALA A 349 -1.29 -2.26 -5.42
CA ALA A 349 -2.23 -1.71 -4.46
C ALA A 349 -3.69 -1.87 -4.85
N ASN A 350 -4.56 -1.80 -3.85
CA ASN A 350 -5.92 -1.34 -4.03
C ASN A 350 -5.96 0.20 -4.08
N LYS A 351 -6.94 0.79 -4.77
CA LYS A 351 -7.13 2.26 -4.74
C LYS A 351 -7.31 2.80 -3.31
N TYR A 352 -7.87 1.98 -2.41
CA TYR A 352 -7.77 2.18 -0.97
C TYR A 352 -6.52 1.47 -0.47
N VAL A 353 -5.41 2.20 -0.43
CA VAL A 353 -4.08 1.70 -0.05
C VAL A 353 -4.15 0.86 1.24
N GLY A 354 -3.45 -0.27 1.24
CA GLY A 354 -3.48 -1.30 2.27
C GLY A 354 -4.56 -2.37 2.06
N GLY A 355 -5.44 -2.18 1.06
CA GLY A 355 -6.39 -3.18 0.60
C GLY A 355 -7.17 -3.87 1.72
N GLY A 356 -7.05 -5.20 1.78
CA GLY A 356 -7.70 -6.05 2.76
C GLY A 356 -6.83 -6.38 3.98
N VAL A 357 -5.79 -5.60 4.31
CA VAL A 357 -4.79 -6.00 5.32
C VAL A 357 -5.40 -6.21 6.70
N LEU A 358 -6.36 -5.37 7.10
CA LEU A 358 -7.16 -5.51 8.33
C LEU A 358 -8.37 -6.44 8.15
N GLY A 359 -8.34 -7.36 7.19
CA GLY A 359 -9.43 -8.30 6.90
C GLY A 359 -8.88 -9.66 6.46
N LEU A 360 -9.52 -10.26 5.46
CA LEU A 360 -9.10 -11.55 4.89
C LEU A 360 -8.07 -11.40 3.74
N GLY A 361 -7.70 -10.17 3.36
CA GLY A 361 -6.70 -9.95 2.31
C GLY A 361 -5.32 -10.43 2.78
N CYS A 362 -4.62 -11.15 1.92
CA CYS A 362 -3.28 -11.68 2.21
C CYS A 362 -2.48 -11.94 0.91
N VAL A 363 -2.61 -11.06 -0.08
CA VAL A 363 -1.82 -11.12 -1.32
C VAL A 363 -0.66 -10.13 -1.22
N GLN A 364 -0.05 -9.76 -2.35
CA GLN A 364 1.20 -8.98 -2.36
C GLN A 364 1.14 -7.69 -1.51
N GLU A 365 0.10 -6.85 -1.67
CA GLU A 365 -0.08 -5.61 -0.90
C GLU A 365 -0.19 -5.91 0.62
N GLU A 366 -1.11 -6.77 1.02
CA GLU A 366 -1.33 -7.03 2.45
C GLU A 366 -0.13 -7.70 3.11
N ILE A 367 0.57 -8.60 2.41
CA ILE A 367 1.81 -9.21 2.89
C ILE A 367 2.87 -8.13 3.12
N ARG A 368 3.05 -7.21 2.15
CA ARG A 368 4.01 -6.11 2.29
C ARG A 368 3.69 -5.23 3.50
N PHE A 369 2.41 -4.96 3.73
CA PHE A 369 1.94 -4.15 4.85
C PHE A 369 2.12 -4.83 6.21
N VAL A 370 2.03 -6.16 6.33
CA VAL A 370 2.26 -6.82 7.63
C VAL A 370 3.73 -7.08 7.93
N ILE A 371 4.58 -7.27 6.92
CA ILE A 371 6.03 -7.39 7.15
C ILE A 371 6.70 -6.03 7.32
N CYS A 372 6.08 -4.95 6.85
CA CYS A 372 6.48 -3.55 7.09
C CYS A 372 5.29 -2.73 7.65
N PRO A 373 4.87 -2.94 8.92
CA PRO A 373 3.63 -2.35 9.47
C PRO A 373 3.54 -0.84 9.43
N GLU A 374 4.67 -0.13 9.33
CA GLU A 374 4.70 1.32 9.18
C GLU A 374 3.91 1.81 7.95
N LEU A 375 3.76 0.98 6.92
CA LEU A 375 2.91 1.27 5.76
C LEU A 375 1.44 1.47 6.13
N MET A 376 0.94 0.84 7.20
CA MET A 376 -0.46 0.98 7.63
C MET A 376 -0.81 2.42 8.04
N VAL A 377 0.16 3.28 8.37
CA VAL A 377 -0.13 4.69 8.67
C VAL A 377 -0.67 5.43 7.43
N THR A 378 -0.36 4.94 6.22
CA THR A 378 -0.91 5.51 4.98
C THR A 378 -2.43 5.39 4.93
N MET A 379 -3.01 4.36 5.55
CA MET A 379 -4.46 4.14 5.68
C MET A 379 -5.14 5.20 6.55
N LEU A 380 -4.39 5.85 7.45
CA LEU A 380 -4.89 6.95 8.26
C LEU A 380 -5.01 8.24 7.46
N VAL A 381 -4.05 8.53 6.58
CA VAL A 381 -3.86 9.86 5.98
C VAL A 381 -4.26 9.96 4.51
N THR A 382 -4.38 8.84 3.79
CA THR A 382 -4.49 8.85 2.31
C THR A 382 -5.92 8.60 1.86
N GLU A 383 -6.50 9.53 1.10
CA GLU A 383 -7.77 9.31 0.40
C GLU A 383 -7.58 8.30 -0.73
N GLU A 384 -8.63 7.62 -1.19
CA GLU A 384 -8.56 6.72 -2.35
C GLU A 384 -7.77 7.33 -3.52
N LEU A 385 -6.95 6.53 -4.20
CA LEU A 385 -6.20 6.95 -5.38
C LEU A 385 -7.13 7.05 -6.59
N ASP A 386 -7.08 8.16 -7.31
CA ASP A 386 -7.72 8.33 -8.61
C ASP A 386 -6.80 7.86 -9.75
N ASP A 387 -7.30 7.79 -10.98
CA ASP A 387 -6.63 7.16 -12.14
C ASP A 387 -5.23 7.70 -12.47
N THR A 388 -4.91 8.93 -12.06
CA THR A 388 -3.64 9.62 -12.33
C THR A 388 -2.91 10.00 -11.04
N GLU A 389 -3.08 9.19 -10.00
CA GLU A 389 -2.44 9.36 -8.70
C GLU A 389 -1.64 8.13 -8.28
N ALA A 390 -0.58 8.34 -7.51
CA ALA A 390 0.19 7.28 -6.86
C ALA A 390 0.59 7.71 -5.45
N LEU A 391 0.91 6.74 -4.60
CA LEU A 391 1.46 6.99 -3.27
C LEU A 391 2.87 6.43 -3.19
N ILE A 392 3.83 7.24 -2.77
CA ILE A 392 5.22 6.84 -2.58
C ILE A 392 5.51 6.89 -1.08
N VAL A 393 6.08 5.82 -0.54
CA VAL A 393 6.49 5.73 0.86
C VAL A 393 7.95 5.35 0.93
N SER A 394 8.75 6.17 1.61
CA SER A 394 10.18 6.00 1.70
C SER A 394 10.64 6.01 3.16
N GLY A 395 11.59 5.13 3.48
CA GLY A 395 12.15 5.03 4.83
C GLY A 395 11.55 3.95 5.73
N ILE A 396 10.67 3.10 5.17
CA ILE A 396 10.04 2.00 5.90
C ILE A 396 11.06 0.93 6.28
N GLU A 397 10.84 0.31 7.44
CA GLU A 397 11.58 -0.86 7.90
C GLU A 397 10.78 -2.15 7.69
N ARG A 398 11.46 -3.21 7.23
CA ARG A 398 10.95 -4.58 7.29
C ARG A 398 11.23 -5.16 8.67
N TYR A 399 10.18 -5.66 9.33
CA TYR A 399 10.28 -6.28 10.65
C TYR A 399 10.18 -7.79 10.61
N SER A 400 9.51 -8.36 9.62
CA SER A 400 9.18 -9.80 9.65
C SER A 400 9.69 -10.54 8.41
N LYS A 401 10.21 -11.76 8.66
CA LYS A 401 10.38 -12.79 7.63
C LYS A 401 9.06 -13.51 7.43
N TYR A 402 8.84 -14.00 6.22
CA TYR A 402 7.66 -14.79 5.89
C TYR A 402 7.99 -15.87 4.86
N LYS A 403 7.09 -16.85 4.73
CA LYS A 403 7.04 -17.78 3.60
C LYS A 403 5.59 -17.94 3.13
N GLY A 404 5.42 -18.54 1.95
CA GLY A 404 4.10 -18.77 1.36
C GLY A 404 3.42 -17.49 0.89
N TYR A 405 2.18 -17.63 0.42
CA TYR A 405 1.41 -16.55 -0.21
C TYR A 405 -0.09 -16.81 -0.05
N SER A 406 -0.92 -15.77 0.09
CA SER A 406 -2.36 -15.94 0.29
C SER A 406 -2.65 -16.82 1.51
N ASN A 407 -3.39 -17.91 1.33
CA ASN A 407 -3.74 -18.86 2.38
C ASN A 407 -2.55 -19.65 2.96
N THR A 408 -1.41 -19.73 2.26
CA THR A 408 -0.21 -20.40 2.78
C THR A 408 0.78 -19.45 3.44
N PHE A 409 0.43 -18.16 3.55
CA PHE A 409 1.25 -17.15 4.22
C PHE A 409 1.53 -17.55 5.66
N LYS A 410 2.80 -17.52 6.05
CA LYS A 410 3.31 -17.88 7.37
C LYS A 410 4.36 -16.87 7.82
N TRP A 411 4.23 -16.37 9.04
CA TRP A 411 5.32 -15.66 9.71
C TRP A 411 6.40 -16.67 10.09
N VAL A 412 7.68 -16.32 9.89
CA VAL A 412 8.81 -17.25 10.14
C VAL A 412 9.93 -16.64 10.98
N GLY A 413 9.71 -15.48 11.59
CA GLY A 413 10.68 -14.87 12.51
C GLY A 413 10.98 -13.40 12.25
N ASP A 414 11.89 -12.88 13.05
CA ASP A 414 12.40 -11.51 12.96
C ASP A 414 13.22 -11.29 11.68
N TYR A 415 13.07 -10.09 11.12
CA TYR A 415 13.92 -9.56 10.07
C TYR A 415 14.70 -8.37 10.62
N VAL A 416 16.02 -8.52 10.72
CA VAL A 416 16.93 -7.42 11.05
C VAL A 416 17.22 -6.67 9.75
N ASP A 417 16.60 -5.50 9.61
CA ASP A 417 16.75 -4.67 8.42
C ASP A 417 18.07 -3.88 8.48
N GLU A 418 19.04 -4.31 7.68
CA GLU A 418 20.36 -3.71 7.53
C GLU A 418 20.41 -2.62 6.45
N THR A 419 19.26 -2.30 5.82
CA THR A 419 19.20 -1.27 4.78
C THR A 419 19.72 0.06 5.33
N PRO A 420 20.73 0.68 4.69
CA PRO A 420 21.30 1.94 5.14
C PRO A 420 20.26 3.06 5.14
N LYS A 421 20.54 4.10 5.92
CA LYS A 421 19.71 5.31 6.00
C LYS A 421 20.35 6.45 5.22
N ASP A 422 19.51 7.30 4.64
CA ASP A 422 19.96 8.56 4.05
C ASP A 422 20.23 9.64 5.11
N SER A 423 20.66 10.82 4.66
CA SER A 423 20.96 11.98 5.52
C SER A 423 19.76 12.51 6.29
N SER A 424 18.54 12.10 5.94
CA SER A 424 17.28 12.46 6.59
C SER A 424 16.72 11.33 7.47
N GLY A 425 17.53 10.32 7.77
CA GLY A 425 17.16 9.20 8.64
C GLY A 425 16.17 8.22 8.02
N ARG A 426 15.89 8.31 6.71
CA ARG A 426 15.02 7.36 6.00
C ARG A 426 15.85 6.16 5.56
N ARG A 427 15.40 4.94 5.83
CA ARG A 427 15.96 3.75 5.16
C ARG A 427 15.89 3.91 3.65
N LEU A 428 16.91 3.43 2.93
CA LEU A 428 16.99 3.47 1.46
C LEU A 428 16.08 2.41 0.81
N THR A 429 14.83 2.38 1.26
CA THR A 429 13.72 1.58 0.74
C THR A 429 12.62 2.54 0.33
N SER A 430 12.22 2.48 -0.95
CA SER A 430 11.11 3.27 -1.49
C SER A 430 10.09 2.37 -2.14
N ILE A 431 8.83 2.50 -1.71
CA ILE A 431 7.69 1.74 -2.21
C ILE A 431 6.76 2.68 -2.94
N VAL A 432 6.22 2.25 -4.08
CA VAL A 432 5.17 2.98 -4.81
C VAL A 432 3.92 2.13 -4.92
N ALA A 433 2.81 2.62 -4.36
CA ALA A 433 1.49 2.02 -4.47
C ALA A 433 0.78 2.57 -5.71
N ILE A 434 0.48 1.66 -6.65
CA ILE A 434 -0.33 1.91 -7.85
C ILE A 434 -1.40 0.85 -7.99
N ASP A 435 -2.65 1.27 -8.14
CA ASP A 435 -3.80 0.36 -8.27
C ASP A 435 -4.10 0.04 -9.74
N ALA A 436 -4.20 -1.24 -10.07
CA ALA A 436 -4.66 -1.70 -11.39
C ALA A 436 -6.19 -1.70 -11.47
N LEU A 437 -6.75 -1.67 -12.68
CA LEU A 437 -8.18 -1.93 -12.88
C LEU A 437 -8.51 -3.39 -12.61
N TYR A 438 -9.68 -3.62 -12.02
CA TYR A 438 -10.28 -4.94 -11.90
C TYR A 438 -11.12 -5.26 -13.15
N PHE A 439 -10.79 -6.34 -13.87
CA PHE A 439 -11.50 -6.72 -15.09
C PHE A 439 -12.46 -7.89 -14.86
N THR A 440 -13.77 -7.63 -14.93
CA THR A 440 -14.80 -8.69 -14.96
C THR A 440 -14.75 -9.48 -16.27
N HIS A 441 -14.56 -8.76 -17.39
CA HIS A 441 -14.41 -9.31 -18.73
C HIS A 441 -12.98 -9.06 -19.21
N THR A 442 -12.19 -10.13 -19.32
CA THR A 442 -10.76 -10.05 -19.64
C THR A 442 -10.48 -9.32 -20.94
N GLN A 443 -11.33 -9.43 -21.97
CA GLN A 443 -11.10 -8.74 -23.24
C GLN A 443 -11.15 -7.22 -23.14
N SER A 444 -11.90 -6.66 -22.18
CA SER A 444 -12.03 -5.21 -22.02
C SER A 444 -10.71 -4.52 -21.66
N GLN A 445 -9.72 -5.25 -21.14
CA GLN A 445 -8.41 -4.68 -20.82
C GLN A 445 -7.65 -4.17 -22.05
N PHE A 446 -7.96 -4.69 -23.24
CA PHE A 446 -7.35 -4.27 -24.50
C PHE A 446 -8.01 -3.02 -25.10
N ASN A 447 -9.09 -2.50 -24.48
CA ASN A 447 -9.64 -1.21 -24.86
C ASN A 447 -8.63 -0.10 -24.59
N ILE A 448 -8.46 0.81 -25.55
CA ILE A 448 -7.42 1.84 -25.53
C ILE A 448 -7.59 2.80 -24.35
N ASN A 449 -8.83 3.04 -23.91
CA ASN A 449 -9.11 3.81 -22.70
C ASN A 449 -8.55 3.13 -21.45
N ASN A 450 -8.69 1.81 -21.34
CA ASN A 450 -8.15 1.03 -20.23
C ASN A 450 -6.63 0.93 -20.33
N ILE A 451 -6.08 0.67 -21.52
CA ILE A 451 -4.64 0.69 -21.76
C ILE A 451 -4.03 2.04 -21.35
N THR A 452 -4.62 3.14 -21.80
CA THR A 452 -4.15 4.51 -21.48
C THR A 452 -4.25 4.79 -19.99
N ARG A 453 -5.32 4.35 -19.32
CA ARG A 453 -5.47 4.47 -17.86
C ARG A 453 -4.32 3.76 -17.14
N GLU A 454 -4.03 2.51 -17.50
CA GLU A 454 -2.99 1.72 -16.85
C GLU A 454 -1.58 2.25 -17.15
N LEU A 455 -1.34 2.72 -18.37
CA LEU A 455 -0.10 3.42 -18.74
C LEU A 455 0.10 4.69 -17.91
N ASN A 456 -0.93 5.53 -17.79
CA ASN A 456 -0.86 6.76 -17.01
C ASN A 456 -0.65 6.48 -15.53
N LYS A 457 -1.35 5.48 -14.97
CA LYS A 457 -1.18 5.05 -13.57
C LYS A 457 0.26 4.61 -13.29
N ALA A 458 0.82 3.73 -14.12
CA ALA A 458 2.20 3.29 -13.99
C ALA A 458 3.18 4.45 -14.16
N TYR A 459 2.97 5.32 -15.15
CA TYR A 459 3.81 6.51 -15.38
C TYR A 459 3.82 7.45 -14.17
N VAL A 460 2.64 7.75 -13.60
CA VAL A 460 2.55 8.57 -12.39
C VAL A 460 3.32 7.91 -11.25
N GLY A 461 3.25 6.59 -11.08
CA GLY A 461 4.07 5.89 -10.09
C GLY A 461 5.58 5.99 -10.34
N PHE A 462 6.00 5.90 -11.60
CA PHE A 462 7.42 5.75 -11.96
C PHE A 462 8.15 7.08 -12.21
N VAL A 463 7.46 8.15 -12.56
CA VAL A 463 8.13 9.42 -12.85
C VAL A 463 8.91 9.91 -11.63
N GLY A 464 10.18 10.26 -11.82
CA GLY A 464 11.03 10.78 -10.76
C GLY A 464 10.81 12.26 -10.49
N CYS A 465 11.48 12.79 -9.46
CA CYS A 465 11.52 14.24 -9.23
C CYS A 465 12.25 14.94 -10.40
N GLU A 466 11.81 16.15 -10.77
CA GLU A 466 12.29 16.85 -11.97
C GLU A 466 13.81 17.07 -12.03
N GLY A 467 14.49 17.08 -10.88
CA GLY A 467 15.95 17.28 -10.74
C GLY A 467 16.83 16.02 -10.88
N SER A 468 16.26 14.81 -10.89
CA SER A 468 17.03 13.55 -10.83
C SER A 468 16.89 12.64 -12.07
N LYS A 469 16.48 13.21 -13.22
CA LYS A 469 16.16 12.45 -14.45
C LYS A 469 17.28 11.54 -14.97
N ASN A 470 18.55 11.85 -14.70
CA ASN A 470 19.68 11.10 -15.28
C ASN A 470 20.15 9.93 -14.40
N ASN A 471 19.68 9.79 -13.14
CA ASN A 471 20.15 8.74 -12.25
C ASN A 471 19.05 8.15 -11.34
N LEU A 472 17.88 7.88 -11.92
CA LEU A 472 16.79 7.22 -11.19
C LEU A 472 17.10 5.73 -10.96
N PRO A 473 16.77 5.19 -9.77
CA PRO A 473 16.84 3.76 -9.53
C PRO A 473 15.82 3.04 -10.41
N ALA A 474 16.12 1.77 -10.75
CA ALA A 474 15.22 0.93 -11.52
C ALA A 474 13.87 0.71 -10.80
N VAL A 475 12.87 0.26 -11.55
CA VAL A 475 11.58 -0.18 -10.99
C VAL A 475 11.66 -1.68 -10.72
N ALA A 476 11.49 -2.10 -9.47
CA ALA A 476 11.33 -3.51 -9.10
C ALA A 476 9.84 -3.85 -9.02
N THR A 477 9.36 -4.69 -9.95
CA THR A 477 7.93 -4.98 -10.13
C THR A 477 7.69 -6.42 -10.58
N GLY A 478 6.44 -6.76 -10.93
CA GLY A 478 6.05 -8.06 -11.44
C GLY A 478 4.64 -8.02 -12.02
N ASN A 479 3.88 -9.09 -11.76
CA ASN A 479 2.54 -9.34 -12.30
C ASN A 479 1.43 -8.42 -11.73
N TRP A 480 1.62 -7.10 -11.85
CA TRP A 480 0.73 -6.04 -11.37
C TRP A 480 -0.70 -6.15 -11.94
N GLY A 481 -1.66 -6.39 -11.06
CA GLY A 481 -3.08 -6.52 -11.43
C GLY A 481 -3.46 -7.83 -12.12
N CYS A 482 -2.56 -8.82 -12.18
CA CYS A 482 -2.81 -10.05 -12.95
C CYS A 482 -3.49 -11.18 -12.16
N GLY A 483 -3.36 -11.18 -10.83
CA GLY A 483 -3.96 -12.19 -9.95
C GLY A 483 -5.44 -11.94 -9.70
N ALA A 484 -5.78 -11.46 -8.50
CA ALA A 484 -7.16 -11.17 -8.12
C ALA A 484 -7.89 -10.21 -9.08
N PHE A 485 -7.14 -9.36 -9.80
CA PHE A 485 -7.67 -8.33 -10.69
C PHE A 485 -7.78 -8.77 -12.16
N ARG A 486 -7.35 -10.00 -12.48
CA ARG A 486 -7.58 -10.68 -13.77
C ARG A 486 -6.96 -9.99 -14.99
N GLY A 487 -5.95 -9.15 -14.79
CA GLY A 487 -5.14 -8.59 -15.88
C GLY A 487 -4.30 -9.66 -16.60
N ASN A 488 -4.02 -9.43 -17.87
CA ASN A 488 -3.15 -10.25 -18.69
C ASN A 488 -1.69 -9.89 -18.41
N PRO A 489 -0.85 -10.83 -17.92
CA PRO A 489 0.55 -10.54 -17.58
C PRO A 489 1.39 -10.01 -18.74
N LYS A 490 1.20 -10.58 -19.95
CA LYS A 490 1.89 -10.17 -21.18
C LYS A 490 1.57 -8.71 -21.55
N LEU A 491 0.30 -8.31 -21.44
CA LEU A 491 -0.08 -6.89 -21.63
C LEU A 491 0.52 -6.02 -20.52
N LYS A 492 0.34 -6.40 -19.26
CA LYS A 492 0.72 -5.60 -18.09
C LYS A 492 2.21 -5.29 -18.02
N VAL A 493 3.08 -6.26 -18.31
CA VAL A 493 4.52 -5.98 -18.36
C VAL A 493 4.88 -5.00 -19.47
N LEU A 494 4.24 -5.10 -20.64
CA LEU A 494 4.49 -4.19 -21.75
C LEU A 494 4.08 -2.75 -21.39
N LEU A 495 2.92 -2.58 -20.74
CA LEU A 495 2.50 -1.25 -20.27
C LEU A 495 3.45 -0.68 -19.21
N GLN A 496 3.92 -1.52 -18.28
CA GLN A 496 4.91 -1.10 -17.29
C GLN A 496 6.24 -0.70 -17.95
N LEU A 497 6.73 -1.49 -18.91
CA LEU A 497 7.95 -1.19 -19.68
C LEU A 497 7.85 0.13 -20.45
N MET A 498 6.71 0.38 -21.11
CA MET A 498 6.44 1.64 -21.79
C MET A 498 6.46 2.83 -20.81
N ALA A 499 5.76 2.69 -19.67
CA ALA A 499 5.71 3.73 -18.65
C ALA A 499 7.08 4.00 -18.01
N ALA A 500 7.85 2.95 -17.70
CA ALA A 500 9.19 3.06 -17.14
C ALA A 500 10.17 3.72 -18.12
N ALA A 501 10.08 3.38 -19.41
CA ALA A 501 10.88 4.01 -20.47
C ALA A 501 10.62 5.52 -20.56
N VAL A 502 9.36 5.94 -20.58
CA VAL A 502 8.99 7.36 -20.60
C VAL A 502 9.37 8.07 -19.29
N ALA A 503 9.35 7.36 -18.16
CA ALA A 503 9.81 7.85 -16.86
C ALA A 503 11.35 7.85 -16.70
N GLY A 504 12.11 7.29 -17.63
CA GLY A 504 13.58 7.23 -17.57
C GLY A 504 14.14 6.17 -16.62
N ARG A 505 13.43 5.06 -16.40
CA ARG A 505 13.86 3.97 -15.50
C ARG A 505 14.01 2.63 -16.22
N SER A 506 15.10 1.93 -15.91
CA SER A 506 15.24 0.49 -16.16
C SER A 506 14.26 -0.30 -15.29
N MET A 507 14.05 -1.58 -15.60
CA MET A 507 13.09 -2.44 -14.91
C MET A 507 13.71 -3.76 -14.46
N VAL A 508 13.35 -4.19 -13.25
CA VAL A 508 13.56 -5.54 -12.73
C VAL A 508 12.18 -6.18 -12.54
N TYR A 509 11.92 -7.26 -13.25
CA TYR A 509 10.61 -7.91 -13.30
C TYR A 509 10.65 -9.33 -12.73
N PHE A 510 9.81 -9.60 -11.74
CA PHE A 510 9.67 -10.89 -11.10
C PHE A 510 8.39 -11.60 -11.60
N THR A 511 8.53 -12.78 -12.20
CA THR A 511 7.37 -13.57 -12.68
C THR A 511 6.83 -14.56 -11.64
N PHE A 512 7.47 -14.65 -10.46
CA PHE A 512 7.03 -15.46 -9.31
C PHE A 512 6.83 -16.95 -9.63
N GLY A 513 7.88 -17.59 -10.14
CA GLY A 513 7.96 -19.02 -10.47
C GLY A 513 7.64 -19.34 -11.93
N ASP A 514 7.05 -18.41 -12.68
CA ASP A 514 6.62 -18.66 -14.06
C ASP A 514 7.77 -18.43 -15.06
N THR A 515 8.52 -19.49 -15.38
CA THR A 515 9.62 -19.48 -16.35
C THR A 515 9.12 -19.26 -17.78
N ASN A 516 7.95 -19.80 -18.13
CA ASN A 516 7.38 -19.66 -19.47
C ASN A 516 7.00 -18.20 -19.75
N LEU A 517 6.42 -17.53 -18.76
CA LEU A 517 6.15 -16.10 -18.84
C LEU A 517 7.45 -15.29 -18.91
N ARG A 518 8.47 -15.62 -18.10
CA ARG A 518 9.80 -14.98 -18.15
C ARG A 518 10.36 -15.01 -19.57
N ASP A 519 10.42 -16.20 -20.16
CA ASP A 519 11.02 -16.41 -21.47
C ASP A 519 10.20 -15.72 -22.59
N ALA A 520 8.87 -15.87 -22.56
CA ALA A 520 7.97 -15.19 -23.50
C ALA A 520 8.11 -13.65 -23.48
N ILE A 521 8.25 -13.05 -22.30
CA ILE A 521 8.44 -11.60 -22.15
C ILE A 521 9.82 -11.20 -22.65
N ALA A 522 10.86 -11.94 -22.27
CA ALA A 522 12.23 -11.66 -22.67
C ALA A 522 12.39 -11.67 -24.20
N GLU A 523 11.80 -12.66 -24.88
CA GLU A 523 11.83 -12.76 -26.33
C GLU A 523 11.14 -11.57 -27.02
N MET A 524 9.94 -11.19 -26.57
CA MET A 524 9.24 -10.03 -27.11
C MET A 524 9.99 -8.71 -26.85
N TYR A 525 10.58 -8.56 -25.65
CA TYR A 525 11.42 -7.42 -25.31
C TYR A 525 12.64 -7.34 -26.24
N MET A 526 13.36 -8.44 -26.43
CA MET A 526 14.53 -8.51 -27.32
C MET A 526 14.15 -8.17 -28.77
N HIS A 527 13.00 -8.64 -29.24
CA HIS A 527 12.46 -8.28 -30.55
C HIS A 527 12.26 -6.76 -30.70
N PHE A 528 11.61 -6.12 -29.73
CA PHE A 528 11.42 -4.66 -29.76
C PHE A 528 12.74 -3.88 -29.70
N VAL A 529 13.69 -4.31 -28.87
CA VAL A 529 15.02 -3.69 -28.77
C VAL A 529 15.81 -3.84 -30.06
N LYS A 530 15.89 -5.06 -30.62
CA LYS A 530 16.63 -5.37 -31.85
C LYS A 530 16.13 -4.57 -33.06
N HIS A 531 14.81 -4.37 -33.15
CA HIS A 531 14.19 -3.61 -34.24
C HIS A 531 14.00 -2.13 -33.92
N GLU A 532 14.58 -1.65 -32.81
CA GLU A 532 14.58 -0.24 -32.42
C GLU A 532 13.16 0.37 -32.33
N ILE A 533 12.18 -0.44 -31.91
CA ILE A 533 10.78 -0.06 -31.88
C ILE A 533 10.54 0.91 -30.71
N ASN A 534 10.01 2.09 -31.02
CA ASN A 534 9.71 3.12 -30.03
C ASN A 534 8.31 2.97 -29.40
N ILE A 535 8.07 3.69 -28.30
CA ILE A 535 6.82 3.62 -27.52
C ILE A 535 5.60 3.96 -28.38
N ALA A 536 5.68 5.00 -29.23
CA ALA A 536 4.61 5.39 -30.14
C ALA A 536 4.21 4.26 -31.11
N HIS A 537 5.18 3.52 -31.64
CA HIS A 537 4.90 2.37 -32.50
C HIS A 537 4.29 1.23 -31.69
N ILE A 538 4.79 0.91 -30.49
CA ILE A 538 4.17 -0.09 -29.61
C ILE A 538 2.72 0.29 -29.31
N PHE A 539 2.45 1.55 -28.97
CA PHE A 539 1.09 2.03 -28.72
C PHE A 539 0.19 1.89 -29.95
N SER A 540 0.69 2.21 -31.15
CA SER A 540 -0.04 1.96 -32.40
C SER A 540 -0.36 0.48 -32.63
N LEU A 541 0.54 -0.43 -32.27
CA LEU A 541 0.27 -1.88 -32.33
C LEU A 541 -0.82 -2.29 -31.34
N LEU A 542 -0.87 -1.70 -30.15
CA LEU A 542 -1.93 -1.93 -29.16
C LEU A 542 -3.30 -1.43 -29.67
N VAL A 543 -3.34 -0.25 -30.31
CA VAL A 543 -4.56 0.27 -30.96
C VAL A 543 -5.05 -0.70 -32.04
N GLN A 544 -4.15 -1.17 -32.91
CA GLN A 544 -4.48 -2.16 -33.94
C GLN A 544 -4.93 -3.50 -33.33
N TYR A 545 -4.36 -3.92 -32.20
CA TYR A 545 -4.78 -5.14 -31.52
C TYR A 545 -6.21 -5.04 -30.98
N GLN A 546 -6.65 -3.87 -30.50
CA GLN A 546 -8.04 -3.68 -30.06
C GLN A 546 -9.03 -3.97 -31.19
N GLU A 547 -8.77 -3.40 -32.38
CA GLU A 547 -9.59 -3.62 -33.58
C GLU A 547 -9.56 -5.10 -33.99
N PHE A 548 -8.37 -5.69 -33.95
CA PHE A 548 -8.14 -7.07 -34.34
C PHE A 548 -8.79 -8.09 -33.38
N ALA A 549 -8.64 -7.92 -32.07
CA ALA A 549 -9.16 -8.81 -31.03
C ALA A 549 -10.70 -8.92 -31.06
N SER A 550 -11.37 -7.92 -31.63
CA SER A 550 -12.82 -7.95 -31.87
C SER A 550 -13.23 -8.90 -33.00
N THR A 551 -12.28 -9.32 -33.86
CA THR A 551 -12.54 -10.05 -35.12
C THR A 551 -11.80 -11.38 -35.23
N GLY A 552 -10.77 -11.63 -34.41
CA GLY A 552 -9.93 -12.82 -34.51
C GLY A 552 -9.37 -13.29 -33.17
N ASN A 553 -9.12 -14.59 -33.08
CA ASN A 553 -8.70 -15.28 -31.86
C ASN A 553 -7.17 -15.56 -31.88
N LEU A 554 -6.34 -14.52 -32.12
CA LEU A 554 -4.87 -14.67 -32.09
C LEU A 554 -4.27 -14.28 -30.74
N ASP A 555 -3.24 -15.03 -30.35
CA ASP A 555 -2.37 -14.71 -29.21
C ASP A 555 -1.80 -13.29 -29.34
N PHE A 556 -1.86 -12.55 -28.24
CA PHE A 556 -1.48 -11.14 -28.15
C PHE A 556 -0.04 -10.88 -28.60
N TYR A 557 0.93 -11.67 -28.13
CA TYR A 557 2.33 -11.47 -28.51
C TYR A 557 2.60 -11.90 -29.95
N ARG A 558 1.97 -12.98 -30.42
CA ARG A 558 2.05 -13.36 -31.83
C ARG A 558 1.59 -12.25 -32.76
N PHE A 559 0.48 -11.58 -32.41
CA PHE A 559 0.02 -10.42 -33.16
C PHE A 559 1.07 -9.30 -33.18
N LEU A 560 1.60 -8.92 -32.02
CA LEU A 560 2.61 -7.85 -31.93
C LEU A 560 3.87 -8.17 -32.73
N TYR A 561 4.37 -9.41 -32.63
CA TYR A 561 5.54 -9.87 -33.36
C TYR A 561 5.34 -9.79 -34.88
N ASN A 562 4.25 -10.35 -35.39
CA ASN A 562 3.96 -10.36 -36.82
C ASN A 562 3.76 -8.95 -37.37
N ARG A 563 3.02 -8.12 -36.63
CA ARG A 563 2.64 -6.79 -37.10
C ARG A 563 3.79 -5.79 -37.04
N SER A 564 4.70 -5.94 -36.08
CA SER A 564 5.90 -5.10 -35.96
C SER A 564 6.96 -5.38 -37.04
N LYS A 565 7.00 -6.59 -37.62
CA LYS A 565 7.87 -6.90 -38.78
C LYS A 565 7.43 -6.23 -40.06
N ILE A 566 6.12 -5.97 -40.21
CA ILE A 566 5.58 -5.29 -41.38
C ILE A 566 6.04 -3.84 -41.27
N LYS A 567 7.10 -3.48 -42.01
CA LYS A 567 7.59 -2.10 -42.09
C LYS A 567 6.40 -1.18 -42.27
N SER A 568 6.27 -0.22 -41.37
CA SER A 568 5.23 0.80 -41.37
C SER A 568 5.20 1.48 -42.75
N PHE A 569 4.27 1.05 -43.62
CA PHE A 569 3.94 1.73 -44.87
C PHE A 569 3.44 3.16 -44.60
N THR A 570 3.12 3.48 -43.35
CA THR A 570 2.62 4.76 -42.86
C THR A 570 3.67 5.87 -42.89
N GLN A 571 4.98 5.58 -42.96
CA GLN A 571 5.99 6.60 -43.26
C GLN A 571 5.98 7.07 -44.73
N HIS A 572 5.40 6.29 -45.66
CA HIS A 572 5.21 6.71 -47.07
C HIS A 572 3.86 7.40 -47.31
N LEU A 573 2.87 7.25 -46.43
CA LEU A 573 1.55 7.88 -46.59
C LEU A 573 1.51 9.28 -45.95
N ASN A 574 2.19 9.52 -44.82
CA ASN A 574 2.28 10.86 -44.23
C ASN A 574 3.16 11.83 -45.03
N THR A 575 4.12 11.32 -45.80
CA THR A 575 4.90 12.14 -46.75
C THR A 575 4.09 12.52 -48.01
N ASN A 576 3.10 11.70 -48.40
CA ASN A 576 2.26 11.95 -49.58
C ASN A 576 1.07 12.91 -49.34
N ILE A 577 0.66 13.11 -48.09
CA ILE A 577 -0.38 14.11 -47.74
C ILE A 577 0.24 15.52 -47.61
N HIS A 578 1.47 15.63 -47.10
CA HIS A 578 2.17 16.92 -47.04
C HIS A 578 2.77 17.37 -48.38
N THR A 579 3.06 16.46 -49.32
CA THR A 579 3.52 16.85 -50.67
C THR A 579 2.41 17.40 -51.56
N LYS A 580 1.12 17.07 -51.34
CA LYS A 580 0.03 17.66 -52.13
C LYS A 580 -0.40 19.07 -51.70
N ILE A 581 0.01 19.54 -50.53
CA ILE A 581 -0.30 20.90 -50.02
C ILE A 581 0.87 21.88 -50.22
N SER A 582 2.09 21.40 -50.53
CA SER A 582 3.26 22.26 -50.77
C SER A 582 3.63 22.49 -52.25
N ILE A 583 3.00 21.80 -53.21
CA ILE A 583 3.31 21.93 -54.65
C ILE A 583 2.79 23.24 -55.28
N THR A 584 1.99 24.04 -54.56
CA THR A 584 1.51 25.35 -55.06
C THR A 584 2.33 26.56 -54.61
N LYS A 585 3.44 26.41 -53.87
CA LYS A 585 4.21 27.57 -53.37
C LYS A 585 5.73 27.57 -53.56
N GLU A 586 6.35 26.54 -54.14
CA GLU A 586 7.82 26.51 -54.32
C GLU A 586 8.29 26.23 -55.77
N ILE A 587 7.65 26.85 -56.77
CA ILE A 587 8.19 26.94 -58.14
C ILE A 587 9.19 28.12 -58.30
N LEU A 588 9.55 28.82 -57.23
CA LEU A 588 10.43 29.98 -57.35
C LEU A 588 11.46 30.09 -56.23
N LYS A 589 12.52 29.26 -56.29
CA LYS A 589 13.93 29.67 -56.05
C LYS A 589 14.91 28.48 -56.20
N LYS A 590 15.67 28.53 -57.30
CA LYS A 590 17.10 28.18 -57.51
C LYS A 590 17.76 27.32 -56.41
N SER A 591 18.19 26.08 -56.66
CA SER A 591 19.33 25.60 -57.47
C SER A 591 20.75 25.96 -56.97
N LYS A 592 21.57 24.90 -56.81
CA LYS A 592 23.02 24.79 -56.49
C LYS A 592 23.36 24.84 -54.98
N SER A 593 24.21 24.00 -54.37
CA SER A 593 25.39 23.27 -54.85
C SER A 593 25.76 22.04 -53.99
N ILE A 594 26.60 21.19 -54.59
CA ILE A 594 27.31 19.98 -54.13
C ILE A 594 28.53 20.35 -53.25
N ASN A 595 28.83 19.61 -52.16
CA ASN A 595 29.97 18.65 -52.01
C ASN A 595 30.36 18.30 -50.54
N ASN A 596 30.63 17.00 -50.36
CA ASN A 596 31.50 16.23 -49.42
C ASN A 596 32.24 16.85 -48.22
N GLY A 597 32.34 16.06 -47.13
CA GLY A 597 33.59 15.97 -46.36
C GLY A 597 33.51 15.54 -44.88
N GLU A 598 33.85 14.28 -44.62
CA GLU A 598 34.59 13.74 -43.46
C GLU A 598 33.90 13.18 -42.19
N LYS A 599 34.29 11.91 -41.98
CA LYS A 599 34.03 10.95 -40.91
C LYS A 599 34.80 11.29 -39.63
N ARG A 600 34.24 10.93 -38.47
CA ARG A 600 34.99 10.31 -37.36
C ARG A 600 34.19 9.16 -36.74
N SER A 601 34.87 8.03 -36.60
CA SER A 601 34.39 6.72 -36.18
C SER A 601 34.38 6.59 -34.65
N PHE A 602 33.27 6.11 -34.08
CA PHE A 602 33.26 5.40 -32.81
C PHE A 602 33.07 3.92 -33.09
N GLN A 603 34.05 3.14 -32.65
CA GLN A 603 34.15 1.70 -32.83
C GLN A 603 33.34 1.04 -31.71
N LEU A 604 32.17 0.49 -32.05
CA LEU A 604 31.39 -0.38 -31.17
C LEU A 604 31.68 -1.82 -31.59
N ASP A 605 32.30 -2.60 -30.72
CA ASP A 605 32.57 -4.02 -30.93
C ASP A 605 31.24 -4.78 -31.09
N THR A 606 30.91 -5.07 -32.35
CA THR A 606 29.77 -5.91 -32.72
C THR A 606 30.24 -7.36 -32.69
N LYS A 607 30.05 -8.05 -31.56
CA LYS A 607 30.18 -9.52 -31.54
C LYS A 607 29.00 -10.11 -32.34
N LYS A 608 29.35 -10.94 -33.34
CA LYS A 608 28.44 -11.67 -34.24
C LYS A 608 27.32 -12.40 -33.49
N TYR A 609 26.09 -11.92 -33.62
CA TYR A 609 24.87 -12.69 -33.42
C TYR A 609 23.83 -12.23 -34.45
N PRO A 610 23.63 -12.97 -35.55
CA PRO A 610 22.27 -13.02 -36.11
C PRO A 610 21.97 -14.30 -36.91
N GLU A 611 21.01 -15.10 -36.43
CA GLU A 611 20.07 -15.94 -37.21
C GLU A 611 19.27 -16.85 -36.24
N MET A 612 19.98 -17.44 -35.26
CA MET A 612 19.44 -18.39 -34.30
C MET A 612 18.30 -17.83 -33.41
N GLU A 613 18.31 -16.53 -33.09
CA GLU A 613 17.24 -15.93 -32.28
C GLU A 613 15.92 -15.73 -33.03
N GLU A 614 15.97 -15.48 -34.34
CA GLU A 614 14.74 -15.32 -35.11
C GLU A 614 14.07 -16.68 -35.30
N GLU A 615 14.86 -17.74 -35.49
CA GLU A 615 14.39 -19.13 -35.42
C GLU A 615 13.86 -19.49 -34.03
N LYS A 616 14.51 -19.07 -32.95
CA LYS A 616 14.01 -19.28 -31.57
C LYS A 616 12.64 -18.63 -31.38
N ILE A 617 12.46 -17.37 -31.79
CA ILE A 617 11.17 -16.69 -31.63
C ILE A 617 10.10 -17.33 -32.53
N GLN A 618 10.44 -17.73 -33.76
CA GLN A 618 9.51 -18.47 -34.63
C GLN A 618 9.15 -19.85 -34.06
N GLY A 619 10.12 -20.56 -33.48
CA GLY A 619 9.93 -21.83 -32.78
C GLY A 619 9.08 -21.69 -31.52
N TRP A 620 9.24 -20.59 -30.79
CA TRP A 620 8.38 -20.23 -29.67
C TRP A 620 6.93 -19.95 -30.14
N LEU A 621 6.76 -19.22 -31.24
CA LEU A 621 5.45 -18.99 -31.84
C LEU A 621 4.76 -20.29 -32.26
N THR A 622 5.50 -21.30 -32.72
CA THR A 622 4.94 -22.62 -33.03
C THR A 622 4.59 -23.42 -31.77
N ASN A 623 5.40 -23.34 -30.71
CA ASN A 623 5.12 -24.03 -29.44
C ASN A 623 3.87 -23.48 -28.73
N ILE A 624 3.62 -22.17 -28.83
CA ILE A 624 2.37 -21.58 -28.35
C ILE A 624 1.15 -22.17 -29.07
N ASP A 625 1.25 -22.41 -30.38
CA ASP A 625 0.16 -23.01 -31.16
C ASP A 625 -0.10 -24.46 -30.72
N GLU A 626 0.93 -25.21 -30.35
CA GLU A 626 0.80 -26.56 -29.79
C GLU A 626 0.15 -26.56 -28.39
N ASP A 627 0.52 -25.61 -27.53
CA ASP A 627 -0.07 -25.45 -26.19
C ASP A 627 -1.53 -24.98 -26.22
N ILE A 628 -1.89 -24.17 -27.22
CA ILE A 628 -3.29 -23.80 -27.48
C ILE A 628 -4.06 -25.01 -28.01
N ASN A 629 -3.46 -25.82 -28.89
CA ASN A 629 -4.09 -27.03 -29.41
C ASN A 629 -4.20 -28.14 -28.35
N SER A 630 -3.27 -28.22 -27.40
CA SER A 630 -3.33 -29.15 -26.26
C SER A 630 -4.41 -28.71 -25.26
N LYS A 631 -4.52 -27.41 -24.95
CA LYS A 631 -5.60 -26.85 -24.13
C LYS A 631 -6.97 -26.98 -24.80
N ARG A 632 -7.07 -26.72 -26.11
CA ARG A 632 -8.30 -26.99 -26.89
C ARG A 632 -8.64 -28.47 -26.91
N LYS A 633 -7.67 -29.38 -27.06
CA LYS A 633 -7.93 -30.83 -26.98
C LYS A 633 -8.38 -31.25 -25.58
N THR A 634 -7.90 -30.58 -24.53
CA THR A 634 -8.30 -30.86 -23.14
C THR A 634 -9.69 -30.28 -22.79
N GLU A 635 -10.09 -29.18 -23.42
CA GLU A 635 -11.46 -28.63 -23.35
C GLU A 635 -12.44 -29.40 -24.24
N ILE A 636 -12.01 -29.87 -25.43
CA ILE A 636 -12.81 -30.71 -26.34
C ILE A 636 -13.02 -32.12 -25.75
N LEU A 637 -12.11 -32.62 -24.91
CA LEU A 637 -12.30 -33.87 -24.15
C LEU A 637 -13.16 -33.71 -22.88
N LYS A 638 -13.77 -32.54 -22.64
CA LYS A 638 -14.76 -32.32 -21.58
C LYS A 638 -16.14 -31.86 -22.07
N GLU A 639 -16.37 -31.85 -23.38
CA GLU A 639 -17.69 -31.53 -23.98
C GLU A 639 -18.25 -32.66 -24.87
N GLU A 640 -17.99 -33.92 -24.50
CA GLU A 640 -18.80 -35.06 -24.94
C GLU A 640 -19.48 -35.71 -23.73
N TYR A 641 -20.53 -35.06 -23.22
CA TYR A 641 -21.73 -35.73 -22.70
C TYR A 641 -22.83 -34.67 -22.56
N ILE A 642 -23.84 -34.77 -23.44
CA ILE A 642 -25.24 -34.30 -23.38
C ILE A 642 -25.64 -33.70 -24.74
N ASP A 643 -26.23 -34.55 -25.58
CA ASP A 643 -27.14 -34.18 -26.66
C ASP A 643 -28.27 -35.22 -26.62
N THR A 644 -29.51 -34.91 -26.22
CA THR A 644 -30.68 -34.54 -27.04
C THR A 644 -31.90 -34.68 -26.09
N LYS A 645 -33.08 -34.06 -26.21
CA LYS A 645 -33.83 -33.55 -27.35
C LYS A 645 -34.99 -32.67 -26.86
N ARG A 646 -35.45 -31.78 -27.73
CA ARG A 646 -36.59 -30.85 -27.60
C ARG A 646 -37.83 -31.43 -28.31
N ILE A 647 -39.03 -30.95 -27.93
CA ILE A 647 -40.35 -30.96 -28.68
C ILE A 647 -41.20 -32.23 -28.41
N VAL A 648 -42.43 -32.16 -27.87
CA VAL A 648 -43.74 -31.93 -28.55
C VAL A 648 -44.88 -31.71 -27.51
N GLU A 649 -45.88 -30.88 -27.84
CA GLU A 649 -47.17 -30.66 -27.15
C GLU A 649 -48.21 -31.81 -27.34
N LYS A 650 -49.21 -31.88 -26.43
CA LYS A 650 -50.50 -32.62 -26.49
C LYS A 650 -50.37 -34.15 -26.34
N GLU A 651 -51.20 -34.89 -25.60
CA GLU A 651 -52.64 -34.81 -25.26
C GLU A 651 -52.94 -35.86 -24.13
N GLN A 652 -53.94 -35.60 -23.26
CA GLN A 652 -55.01 -36.49 -22.72
C GLN A 652 -54.70 -37.96 -22.29
N ILE A 653 -55.36 -38.67 -21.36
CA ILE A 653 -56.46 -38.57 -20.39
C ILE A 653 -56.47 -39.92 -19.61
N GLN A 654 -56.86 -39.87 -18.31
CA GLN A 654 -57.46 -40.91 -17.43
C GLN A 654 -57.01 -42.38 -17.40
N SER A 655 -56.55 -42.82 -16.21
CA SER A 655 -57.27 -43.71 -15.25
C SER A 655 -56.77 -45.17 -15.29
N LYS A 656 -56.67 -45.99 -14.23
CA LYS A 656 -57.38 -46.05 -12.94
C LYS A 656 -56.71 -47.13 -12.04
N ASP A 657 -56.87 -47.00 -10.71
CA ASP A 657 -57.12 -48.05 -9.68
C ASP A 657 -56.16 -49.26 -9.52
N ASN A 658 -55.91 -49.89 -8.35
CA ASN A 658 -56.24 -49.78 -6.92
C ASN A 658 -55.43 -50.91 -6.22
N ILE A 659 -55.26 -50.88 -4.88
CA ILE A 659 -55.57 -51.96 -3.90
C ILE A 659 -54.71 -51.93 -2.60
N LYS A 660 -55.47 -51.72 -1.49
CA LYS A 660 -55.38 -52.20 -0.07
C LYS A 660 -54.21 -51.73 0.82
N LYS A 661 -54.44 -51.02 1.95
CA LYS A 661 -55.23 -51.26 3.20
C LYS A 661 -54.52 -52.11 4.27
N LYS A 662 -54.30 -51.49 5.45
CA LYS A 662 -54.78 -51.87 6.82
C LYS A 662 -54.16 -50.88 7.84
N GLU A 663 -54.93 -50.04 8.55
CA GLU A 663 -55.68 -50.27 9.82
C GLU A 663 -54.77 -50.70 10.98
N GLY A 664 -54.77 -50.08 12.18
CA GLY A 664 -55.50 -48.93 12.73
C GLY A 664 -55.20 -48.72 14.24
N GLN A 665 -55.84 -47.66 14.81
CA GLN A 665 -56.34 -47.53 16.21
C GLN A 665 -55.30 -47.40 17.37
N ILE A 666 -55.44 -46.59 18.45
CA ILE A 666 -56.56 -45.98 19.18
C ILE A 666 -56.04 -44.90 20.20
N TYR A 667 -56.82 -43.82 20.42
CA TYR A 667 -57.08 -42.94 21.60
C TYR A 667 -55.97 -42.07 22.26
N ASP A 668 -56.09 -40.72 22.21
CA ASP A 668 -56.73 -39.73 23.14
C ASP A 668 -55.73 -39.27 24.22
N ARG A 669 -55.60 -38.04 24.71
CA ARG A 669 -56.21 -36.68 24.65
C ARG A 669 -55.16 -35.79 25.40
N ASP A 670 -54.99 -34.48 25.32
CA ASP A 670 -55.90 -33.36 25.04
C ASP A 670 -55.08 -32.05 24.91
N SER A 671 -55.62 -31.13 24.10
CA SER A 671 -55.54 -29.65 24.26
C SER A 671 -54.19 -28.94 23.94
N VAL A 672 -54.07 -27.87 23.15
CA VAL A 672 -55.00 -26.90 22.56
C VAL A 672 -54.48 -26.43 21.19
N GLU A 673 -55.39 -26.50 20.22
CA GLU A 673 -55.45 -25.87 18.89
C GLU A 673 -55.20 -24.34 18.89
N LYS A 674 -54.94 -23.59 17.80
CA LYS A 674 -54.76 -23.77 16.35
C LYS A 674 -54.51 -22.35 15.80
N LYS A 675 -53.80 -22.30 14.66
CA LYS A 675 -54.08 -21.45 13.48
C LYS A 675 -53.92 -19.93 13.63
N ARG A 676 -53.52 -19.18 12.60
CA ARG A 676 -53.05 -19.44 11.23
C ARG A 676 -52.47 -18.11 10.74
N LYS A 677 -51.54 -18.20 9.80
CA LYS A 677 -51.23 -17.12 8.86
C LYS A 677 -52.46 -16.68 8.04
N GLN A 678 -52.39 -15.41 7.63
CA GLN A 678 -53.00 -14.74 6.48
C GLN A 678 -54.43 -14.16 6.60
N SER A 679 -54.46 -12.82 6.59
CA SER A 679 -55.40 -11.88 5.93
C SER A 679 -55.11 -10.49 6.53
N LEU A 680 -55.32 -9.33 5.93
CA LEU A 680 -55.82 -8.85 4.65
C LEU A 680 -55.50 -7.33 4.61
N TRP A 681 -55.62 -6.74 3.44
CA TRP A 681 -55.44 -5.32 3.14
C TRP A 681 -56.51 -4.39 3.76
N LYS A 682 -56.11 -3.11 3.91
CA LYS A 682 -56.85 -1.85 3.66
C LYS A 682 -57.78 -1.22 4.73
N ILE A 683 -57.65 0.12 4.80
CA ILE A 683 -58.56 1.19 5.30
C ILE A 683 -58.44 1.45 6.82
N SER A 684 -58.12 2.66 7.31
CA SER A 684 -58.81 3.94 7.03
C SER A 684 -57.92 5.19 7.22
N GLU A 685 -57.95 6.09 6.23
CA GLU A 685 -57.97 7.56 6.40
C GLU A 685 -59.24 7.93 7.22
N ASP A 686 -59.38 9.01 7.97
CA ASP A 686 -59.26 10.40 7.54
C ASP A 686 -59.56 11.31 8.77
N THR A 687 -58.85 12.43 8.94
CA THR A 687 -59.45 13.74 9.23
C THR A 687 -58.43 14.83 8.87
N THR A 688 -58.79 15.56 7.84
CA THR A 688 -58.15 16.70 7.24
C THR A 688 -58.28 17.97 8.09
N GLN A 689 -57.26 18.83 8.08
CA GLN A 689 -57.48 20.27 7.85
C GLN A 689 -56.25 20.94 7.23
N THR A 690 -56.58 21.68 6.18
CA THR A 690 -55.79 22.30 5.11
C THR A 690 -55.19 23.65 5.51
N LYS A 691 -54.03 24.01 4.91
CA LYS A 691 -53.74 25.31 4.28
C LYS A 691 -52.41 25.30 3.47
N THR A 692 -52.55 25.02 2.17
CA THR A 692 -52.09 25.79 0.97
C THR A 692 -50.89 26.77 1.15
N ILE A 693 -49.79 26.76 0.36
CA ILE A 693 -49.56 27.22 -1.04
C ILE A 693 -48.06 26.91 -1.33
N GLN A 694 -47.63 26.11 -2.31
CA GLN A 694 -47.51 26.29 -3.78
C GLN A 694 -46.06 26.53 -4.25
N GLU A 695 -45.58 25.56 -5.06
CA GLU A 695 -44.65 25.61 -6.21
C GLU A 695 -43.52 26.65 -6.31
N CYS A 696 -42.29 26.19 -6.59
CA CYS A 696 -41.73 26.24 -7.96
C CYS A 696 -40.29 25.69 -8.00
N ARG A 697 -40.09 24.68 -8.87
CA ARG A 697 -38.79 24.41 -9.52
C ARG A 697 -38.60 25.45 -10.63
N LEU A 698 -37.40 26.00 -10.79
CA LEU A 698 -36.60 26.01 -12.02
C LEU A 698 -35.41 26.98 -11.96
N SER A 699 -34.29 26.49 -12.49
CA SER A 699 -33.15 27.12 -13.19
C SER A 699 -32.88 28.64 -13.12
N GLY A 700 -31.59 28.99 -13.04
CA GLY A 700 -31.09 30.29 -13.48
C GLY A 700 -29.59 30.43 -13.35
N LEU A 701 -28.86 30.06 -14.40
CA LEU A 701 -27.52 30.58 -14.71
C LEU A 701 -27.68 32.06 -15.15
N GLU A 702 -26.64 32.87 -14.91
CA GLU A 702 -26.43 34.25 -15.40
C GLU A 702 -27.24 35.38 -14.72
N LEU A 703 -26.57 36.28 -14.00
CA LEU A 703 -26.23 37.63 -14.50
C LEU A 703 -25.50 38.46 -13.41
N LEU A 704 -24.55 39.28 -13.89
CA LEU A 704 -24.01 40.53 -13.33
C LEU A 704 -22.69 40.47 -12.55
N ASP A 705 -21.65 40.42 -13.36
CA ASP A 705 -20.52 41.35 -13.29
C ASP A 705 -20.94 42.78 -13.68
N THR A 706 -20.16 43.78 -13.25
CA THR A 706 -20.21 45.26 -13.44
C THR A 706 -20.68 46.15 -12.26
N LYS A 707 -19.70 46.62 -11.49
CA LYS A 707 -19.34 48.06 -11.45
C LYS A 707 -17.97 48.28 -10.82
N GLN A 708 -17.05 48.67 -11.69
CA GLN A 708 -15.75 49.25 -11.38
C GLN A 708 -15.89 50.79 -11.23
N ASP A 709 -14.97 51.35 -10.44
CA ASP A 709 -14.44 52.72 -10.41
C ASP A 709 -15.12 53.80 -9.57
N LEU A 710 -14.37 54.28 -8.56
CA LEU A 710 -13.82 55.65 -8.52
C LEU A 710 -12.53 55.73 -7.66
N ILE A 711 -11.39 55.67 -8.37
CA ILE A 711 -10.28 56.65 -8.41
C ILE A 711 -9.51 57.06 -7.12
N SER A 712 -8.26 56.56 -7.07
CA SER A 712 -6.93 57.22 -6.95
C SER A 712 -6.56 58.14 -5.77
N GLN A 713 -5.40 57.83 -5.16
CA GLN A 713 -4.19 58.68 -5.13
C GLN A 713 -2.98 57.74 -5.32
N TYR A 714 -2.33 57.72 -6.50
CA TYR A 714 -1.03 58.37 -6.81
C TYR A 714 0.03 58.23 -5.69
N SER A 715 1.28 57.81 -5.91
CA SER A 715 2.05 57.33 -7.07
C SER A 715 3.50 57.13 -6.62
N ASP A 716 4.22 56.22 -7.29
CA ASP A 716 5.67 56.27 -7.64
C ASP A 716 6.70 56.38 -6.49
N SER A 717 7.86 55.75 -6.51
CA SER A 717 8.76 55.14 -7.51
C SER A 717 9.80 54.35 -6.67
N GLY A 718 10.49 53.31 -7.11
CA GLY A 718 11.33 53.24 -8.29
C GLY A 718 12.31 52.08 -8.10
N CYS A 719 12.64 51.45 -9.22
CA CYS A 719 13.52 50.33 -9.45
C CYS A 719 15.00 50.67 -9.21
N SER A 720 15.83 49.70 -8.79
CA SER A 720 16.99 49.23 -9.59
C SER A 720 17.97 48.35 -8.80
N ASP A 721 18.43 47.32 -9.51
CA ASP A 721 19.64 46.51 -9.35
C ASP A 721 20.84 47.15 -8.64
N SER A 722 21.62 46.34 -7.91
CA SER A 722 23.02 46.09 -8.30
C SER A 722 23.69 44.99 -7.48
N THR A 723 24.57 44.30 -8.18
CA THR A 723 25.47 43.19 -7.88
C THR A 723 26.63 43.50 -6.90
N LYS A 724 27.26 42.40 -6.44
CA LYS A 724 28.65 42.15 -5.99
C LYS A 724 28.73 41.65 -4.54
N ASP A 725 29.10 40.39 -4.32
CA ASP A 725 30.43 39.73 -4.40
C ASP A 725 31.33 39.98 -3.18
N GLU A 726 31.98 38.87 -2.79
CA GLU A 726 33.10 38.71 -1.85
C GLU A 726 32.79 38.73 -0.34
N SER A 727 32.85 37.62 0.41
CA SER A 727 33.91 36.62 0.68
C SER A 727 34.76 36.96 1.91
N HIS A 728 35.05 35.90 2.70
CA HIS A 728 36.03 35.81 3.80
C HIS A 728 35.77 36.61 5.09
N GLN A 729 36.30 36.25 6.26
CA GLN A 729 36.56 34.97 6.93
C GLN A 729 36.93 35.34 8.38
N SER A 730 36.49 34.53 9.34
CA SER A 730 37.27 34.10 10.51
C SER A 730 37.56 35.03 11.72
N MET A 731 37.56 34.33 12.87
CA MET A 731 38.24 34.56 14.15
C MET A 731 37.65 35.59 15.12
N LYS A 732 36.98 35.13 16.19
CA LYS A 732 37.52 34.58 17.46
C LYS A 732 38.31 35.61 18.28
N THR A 733 37.75 35.99 19.43
CA THR A 733 38.32 35.93 20.81
C THR A 733 37.50 36.89 21.70
N SER A 734 36.68 36.36 22.60
CA SER A 734 36.94 36.20 24.04
C SER A 734 37.16 37.52 24.78
N THR A 735 36.28 37.87 25.73
CA THR A 735 36.54 37.74 27.17
C THR A 735 35.38 38.30 28.00
N ASP A 736 35.21 37.66 29.14
CA ASP A 736 34.22 37.88 30.19
C ASP A 736 34.18 39.30 30.74
N THR A 737 33.02 39.66 31.32
CA THR A 737 33.00 40.15 32.71
C THR A 737 31.59 40.12 33.29
N HIS A 738 31.48 39.45 34.44
CA HIS A 738 30.37 39.49 35.38
C HIS A 738 29.99 40.93 35.78
N ASN A 739 28.70 41.20 36.00
CA ASN A 739 28.28 41.62 37.35
C ASN A 739 26.79 41.46 37.65
N THR A 740 26.61 40.97 38.85
CA THR A 740 25.43 40.69 39.67
C THR A 740 24.73 41.96 40.13
N TYR A 741 23.39 41.98 40.22
CA TYR A 741 22.69 42.67 41.30
C TYR A 741 21.42 41.91 41.70
N LYS A 742 21.35 41.60 42.99
CA LYS A 742 20.22 41.05 43.76
C LYS A 742 19.79 42.19 44.70
N LEU A 743 18.49 42.44 44.85
CA LEU A 743 17.95 42.99 46.10
C LEU A 743 16.52 42.46 46.34
N ILE A 744 16.18 42.33 47.61
CA ILE A 744 15.16 41.51 48.28
C ILE A 744 14.32 42.41 49.22
N GLN A 745 13.18 41.86 49.69
CA GLN A 745 12.31 42.19 50.87
C GLN A 745 11.07 43.06 50.58
N THR A 746 9.81 42.54 50.61
CA THR A 746 8.90 41.98 51.68
C THR A 746 8.12 43.03 52.48
N LEU A 747 6.78 42.87 52.57
CA LEU A 747 6.01 42.52 53.80
C LEU A 747 4.49 42.64 53.58
N GLY A 748 3.71 41.77 54.24
CA GLY A 748 2.27 41.94 54.45
C GLY A 748 1.47 40.65 54.65
N GLU A 749 1.50 40.09 55.87
CA GLU A 749 0.69 38.97 56.34
C GLU A 749 -0.78 39.36 56.62
N ASN A 750 -1.71 38.40 56.52
CA ASN A 750 -2.80 38.20 57.49
C ASN A 750 -3.43 36.80 57.34
N SER A 751 -3.66 36.16 58.47
CA SER A 751 -4.09 34.77 58.68
C SER A 751 -5.44 34.71 59.41
N ILE A 752 -6.34 33.82 58.97
CA ILE A 752 -7.49 33.30 59.76
C ILE A 752 -7.72 31.82 59.37
N VAL A 753 -7.88 30.95 60.37
CA VAL A 753 -8.09 29.48 60.33
C VAL A 753 -9.18 29.15 61.39
N PRO A 754 -9.86 27.98 61.45
CA PRO A 754 -10.61 27.18 60.46
C PRO A 754 -12.06 26.88 60.93
N ASN A 755 -12.85 26.10 60.18
CA ASN A 755 -13.86 25.24 60.80
C ASN A 755 -13.94 23.86 60.13
N LYS A 756 -13.92 22.82 60.97
CA LYS A 756 -14.03 21.38 60.62
C LYS A 756 -15.50 21.02 60.39
N ASN A 757 -15.76 20.07 59.49
CA ASN A 757 -16.61 18.90 59.78
C ASN A 757 -16.42 17.78 58.73
N GLU A 758 -15.87 16.69 59.24
CA GLU A 758 -16.06 15.25 58.96
C GLU A 758 -16.30 14.71 57.54
N SER A 759 -15.39 13.78 57.19
CA SER A 759 -15.39 12.80 56.10
C SER A 759 -16.48 11.72 56.21
N PRO A 760 -16.68 10.91 55.15
CA PRO A 760 -16.16 9.55 55.26
C PRO A 760 -15.44 8.98 54.00
N THR A 761 -14.40 8.21 54.30
CA THR A 761 -13.91 6.99 53.62
C THR A 761 -13.24 7.07 52.24
N LYS A 762 -11.90 6.94 52.30
CA LYS A 762 -10.97 6.58 51.22
C LYS A 762 -11.35 5.25 50.56
N LYS A 763 -11.44 5.21 49.23
CA LYS A 763 -11.03 4.05 48.42
C LYS A 763 -9.59 4.29 47.98
N SER A 764 -8.66 3.54 48.55
CA SER A 764 -7.26 3.47 48.12
C SER A 764 -7.16 2.62 46.85
N GLY A 765 -6.59 3.18 45.78
CA GLY A 765 -6.27 2.40 44.57
C GLY A 765 -6.37 3.17 43.26
N GLN A 766 -5.85 4.40 43.16
CA GLN A 766 -5.57 5.04 41.87
C GLN A 766 -4.13 5.58 41.92
N ARG A 767 -3.24 4.96 41.15
CA ARG A 767 -1.91 5.51 40.87
C ARG A 767 -2.10 6.80 40.07
N LYS A 768 -1.34 7.85 40.38
CA LYS A 768 -1.43 9.12 39.65
C LYS A 768 -0.83 8.92 38.26
N ILE A 769 -1.42 9.57 37.25
CA ILE A 769 -0.96 9.55 35.86
C ILE A 769 0.54 9.93 35.75
N SER A 770 1.03 10.82 36.62
CA SER A 770 2.45 11.20 36.73
C SER A 770 3.37 10.00 36.97
N ASP A 771 2.91 9.00 37.72
CA ASP A 771 3.72 7.88 38.17
C ASP A 771 3.97 6.87 37.04
N PHE A 772 3.13 6.90 35.99
CA PHE A 772 3.29 6.09 34.79
C PHE A 772 4.30 6.71 33.80
N PHE A 773 4.49 8.04 33.84
CA PHE A 773 5.37 8.78 32.92
C PHE A 773 6.80 9.01 33.45
N GLN A 774 7.11 8.60 34.68
CA GLN A 774 8.43 8.82 35.31
C GLN A 774 9.47 7.70 35.05
N ARG A 775 9.13 6.63 34.32
CA ARG A 775 10.06 5.51 34.04
C ARG A 775 10.71 5.55 32.66
N THR A 776 10.85 6.72 32.06
CA THR A 776 11.68 6.93 30.87
C THR A 776 12.66 8.06 31.14
N ASN A 777 13.79 7.70 31.73
CA ASN A 777 15.08 8.35 31.54
C ASN A 777 16.14 7.25 31.51
#